data_AF-A0A944AIT2-F1
#
_entry.id   AF-A0A944AIT2-F1
#
_cell.length_a   1.000
_cell.length_b   1.000
_cell.length_c   1.000
_cell.angle_alpha   90.00
_cell.angle_beta   90.00
_cell.angle_gamma   90.00
#
_symmetry.space_group_name_H-M   'P 1'
#
loop_
_entity.id
_entity.type
_entity.pdbx_description
1 polymer ?
#
loop_
_entity_poly.entity_id
_entity_poly.type
_entity_poly.pdbx_seq_one_letter_code
_entity_poly.pdbx_strand_id
1 'polypeptide(L)'
;MKCVILAGGSGDALWPLSRKNYPKQFINIREGRSLFQEAVVRNLPFCDDFYIITNEKYRYIVEGQIQAFQGLSYQLFLEEMGRQTAPAVAVAAMCIDKEEDVLVVSTDHLIDDGDYNGTILAAKELLKDDNVVVIGCDVKNASEGGTLKGHSAFVCRDKQVVKFVPNFCPDENITEKQETENSSEEIFLDSGIFMMKAGVYLEAIKENAPDLYKKCQLGTDRVRLSQGALLITKTWLSTIPSLSVGEVVFANWAGKKVNVVKAQFTWSRLLNTESLAQFEPPSLQGPSIIENSKNVSVLNETENRLVVVNGCEDLVVVNAKDATYIAKKGESSAIRELMQQHYEEQKDIFDEGDIFYTTWGIKETLNRTEGYMVRKVTVFPGKEIALHKHEKRSEHCSIVSGNATIIMDGITREYCREDNVFIPVGCFHCIKNVFAKDLVFIEVSVGDSAGQKTGDMVRAMDDFVKLGPAYKDYLWGGTRLFEKYGKKNKDNKDHIIAESWEVSAHSAGPSIITEGNAKGMTFPKYLEKIGKEAWGWKCKPFDRFPLLIKLIDATKSLSVQVHPDDVYAMSVEGEYGKNEMWYVMDAAEDAGLYVGFKEEITAEQCRAHIENGTLTDVLQRIPVKKGDVIFVKAGTVHAILEGLLILEIQQSSNATYRLYDYDRVDKNGNKRELHLEKALDNLSFSVFPCDCKPAGEPEEGKGYARQLLGECKYFSATLYTVEKEAEISLDDTSFSAIVFLEGKGRIQTEKQKSRFKAGDSYFIPAGKKVLAIDGACQFVLSRI
;
A
#
# COMPACT_ATOMS: atom_id res chain seq x y z
N MET A 1 -3.06 -19.47 -15.31
CA MET A 1 -3.98 -18.40 -15.77
C MET A 1 -4.07 -17.38 -14.67
N LYS A 2 -4.35 -16.13 -15.02
CA LYS A 2 -4.57 -15.06 -14.03
C LYS A 2 -6.05 -14.72 -13.93
N CYS A 3 -6.53 -14.46 -12.73
CA CYS A 3 -7.92 -14.03 -12.51
C CYS A 3 -7.98 -12.52 -12.35
N VAL A 4 -8.77 -11.84 -13.16
CA VAL A 4 -9.10 -10.42 -12.99
C VAL A 4 -10.47 -10.30 -12.34
N ILE A 5 -10.51 -9.85 -11.09
CA ILE A 5 -11.74 -9.67 -10.32
C ILE A 5 -12.15 -8.20 -10.34
N LEU A 6 -13.33 -7.93 -10.90
CA LEU A 6 -13.96 -6.61 -10.90
C LEU A 6 -14.85 -6.46 -9.65
N ALA A 7 -14.28 -5.88 -8.60
CA ALA A 7 -14.93 -5.64 -7.30
C ALA A 7 -15.35 -4.17 -7.15
N GLY A 8 -16.03 -3.65 -8.17
CA GLY A 8 -16.48 -2.25 -8.25
C GLY A 8 -18.00 -2.05 -8.00
N GLY A 9 -18.39 -0.78 -7.86
CA GLY A 9 -19.77 -0.35 -7.62
C GLY A 9 -20.05 0.01 -6.15
N SER A 10 -20.93 1.01 -5.94
CA SER A 10 -21.38 1.45 -4.61
C SER A 10 -22.37 0.48 -3.96
N GLY A 11 -23.10 -0.29 -4.78
CA GLY A 11 -24.06 -1.28 -4.31
C GLY A 11 -25.42 -0.71 -3.90
N ASP A 12 -25.68 0.59 -4.10
CA ASP A 12 -26.85 1.33 -3.59
C ASP A 12 -28.22 0.65 -3.79
N ALA A 13 -28.36 -0.20 -4.81
CA ALA A 13 -29.57 -0.99 -5.04
C ALA A 13 -29.89 -2.04 -3.96
N LEU A 14 -28.97 -2.32 -3.05
CA LEU A 14 -29.16 -3.25 -1.94
C LEU A 14 -29.28 -2.54 -0.59
N TRP A 15 -29.43 -1.22 -0.56
CA TRP A 15 -29.74 -0.54 0.70
C TRP A 15 -31.04 -1.12 1.30
N PRO A 16 -31.11 -1.42 2.61
CA PRO A 16 -30.21 -1.07 3.70
C PRO A 16 -29.21 -2.18 4.07
N LEU A 17 -28.88 -3.12 3.20
CA LEU A 17 -27.82 -4.11 3.43
C LEU A 17 -26.45 -3.60 2.95
N SER A 18 -26.43 -2.79 1.87
CA SER A 18 -25.23 -2.11 1.40
C SER A 18 -25.12 -0.68 1.91
N ARG A 19 -23.89 -0.17 2.00
CA ARG A 19 -23.59 1.25 2.26
C ARG A 19 -22.54 1.73 1.28
N LYS A 20 -22.44 3.06 1.10
CA LYS A 20 -21.37 3.64 0.27
C LYS A 20 -19.97 3.21 0.70
N ASN A 21 -19.76 3.02 2.01
CA ASN A 21 -18.51 2.54 2.61
C ASN A 21 -18.47 1.02 2.87
N TYR A 22 -19.57 0.30 2.61
CA TYR A 22 -19.64 -1.16 2.68
C TYR A 22 -20.49 -1.69 1.52
N PRO A 23 -19.93 -1.70 0.30
CA PRO A 23 -20.69 -1.95 -0.92
C PRO A 23 -21.05 -3.44 -1.07
N LYS A 24 -21.96 -3.71 -2.01
CA LYS A 24 -22.64 -5.01 -2.18
C LYS A 24 -21.72 -6.23 -2.20
N GLN A 25 -20.56 -6.11 -2.85
CA GLN A 25 -19.61 -7.20 -3.06
C GLN A 25 -19.03 -7.77 -1.76
N PHE A 26 -19.09 -7.02 -0.67
CA PHE A 26 -18.57 -7.45 0.63
C PHE A 26 -19.65 -7.98 1.57
N ILE A 27 -20.93 -7.94 1.18
CA ILE A 27 -22.04 -8.49 1.96
C ILE A 27 -21.90 -10.01 2.01
N ASN A 28 -22.08 -10.57 3.21
CA ASN A 28 -22.06 -12.02 3.45
C ASN A 28 -23.35 -12.66 2.92
N ILE A 29 -23.19 -13.59 1.98
CA ILE A 29 -24.32 -14.27 1.31
C ILE A 29 -24.38 -15.77 1.60
N ARG A 30 -23.27 -16.38 2.01
CA ARG A 30 -23.16 -17.80 2.40
C ARG A 30 -22.36 -17.91 3.68
N GLU A 31 -22.35 -19.08 4.32
CA GLU A 31 -21.47 -19.57 5.42
C GLU A 31 -20.31 -18.65 5.87
N GLY A 32 -20.59 -17.42 6.31
CA GLY A 32 -19.58 -16.41 6.63
C GLY A 32 -18.75 -15.84 5.46
N ARG A 33 -19.09 -16.08 4.19
CA ARG A 33 -18.36 -15.59 3.00
C ARG A 33 -19.13 -14.53 2.23
N SER A 34 -18.41 -13.50 1.78
CA SER A 34 -18.93 -12.44 0.90
C SER A 34 -18.97 -12.86 -0.57
N LEU A 35 -19.70 -12.12 -1.41
CA LEU A 35 -19.67 -12.32 -2.87
C LEU A 35 -18.26 -12.21 -3.46
N PHE A 36 -17.47 -11.28 -2.94
CA PHE A 36 -16.07 -11.13 -3.32
C PHE A 36 -15.25 -12.38 -2.95
N GLN A 37 -15.41 -12.90 -1.74
CA GLN A 37 -14.73 -14.13 -1.32
C GLN A 37 -15.21 -15.36 -2.10
N GLU A 38 -16.50 -15.45 -2.44
CA GLU A 38 -17.04 -16.49 -3.31
C GLU A 38 -16.43 -16.43 -4.71
N ALA A 39 -16.24 -15.23 -5.28
CA ALA A 39 -15.56 -15.06 -6.56
C ALA A 39 -14.10 -15.53 -6.51
N VAL A 40 -13.38 -15.29 -5.41
CA VAL A 40 -12.03 -15.83 -5.21
C VAL A 40 -12.06 -17.35 -5.12
N VAL A 41 -12.83 -17.91 -4.17
CA VAL A 41 -12.90 -19.36 -3.90
C VAL A 41 -13.20 -20.17 -5.15
N ARG A 42 -14.19 -19.73 -5.92
CA ARG A 42 -14.65 -20.44 -7.13
C ARG A 42 -13.57 -20.51 -8.22
N ASN A 43 -12.64 -19.57 -8.23
CA ASN A 43 -11.61 -19.45 -9.26
C ASN A 43 -10.21 -19.91 -8.83
N LEU A 44 -10.01 -20.22 -7.53
CA LEU A 44 -8.77 -20.82 -7.02
C LEU A 44 -8.32 -22.07 -7.79
N PRO A 45 -9.20 -22.99 -8.24
CA PRO A 45 -8.75 -24.18 -8.97
C PRO A 45 -8.14 -23.90 -10.36
N PHE A 46 -8.32 -22.69 -10.91
CA PHE A 46 -7.96 -22.35 -12.29
C PHE A 46 -6.89 -21.26 -12.41
N CYS A 47 -6.70 -20.47 -11.35
CA CYS A 47 -5.90 -19.26 -11.38
C CYS A 47 -4.89 -19.21 -10.23
N ASP A 48 -3.65 -18.88 -10.56
CA ASP A 48 -2.53 -18.85 -9.62
C ASP A 48 -2.31 -17.45 -9.02
N ASP A 49 -2.70 -16.40 -9.75
CA ASP A 49 -2.61 -14.99 -9.34
C ASP A 49 -3.96 -14.26 -9.52
N PHE A 50 -4.29 -13.37 -8.57
CA PHE A 50 -5.51 -12.58 -8.58
C PHE A 50 -5.25 -11.08 -8.71
N TYR A 51 -5.83 -10.46 -9.73
CA TYR A 51 -5.75 -9.04 -10.05
C TYR A 51 -7.09 -8.40 -9.68
N ILE A 52 -7.12 -7.74 -8.54
CA ILE A 52 -8.37 -7.29 -7.92
C ILE A 52 -8.50 -5.80 -8.13
N ILE A 53 -9.48 -5.39 -8.93
CA ILE A 53 -9.77 -3.99 -9.20
C ILE A 53 -10.95 -3.55 -8.35
N THR A 54 -10.73 -2.52 -7.54
CA THR A 54 -11.75 -1.97 -6.64
C THR A 54 -11.54 -0.47 -6.42
N ASN A 55 -12.49 0.18 -5.77
CA ASN A 55 -12.31 1.57 -5.35
C ASN A 55 -11.31 1.67 -4.19
N GLU A 56 -10.50 2.73 -4.16
CA GLU A 56 -9.51 2.97 -3.09
C GLU A 56 -10.12 2.94 -1.68
N LYS A 57 -11.36 3.41 -1.51
CA LYS A 57 -12.09 3.36 -0.24
C LYS A 57 -12.32 1.96 0.30
N TYR A 58 -12.31 0.95 -0.57
CA TYR A 58 -12.60 -0.44 -0.23
C TYR A 58 -11.33 -1.25 0.03
N ARG A 59 -10.15 -0.64 -0.08
CA ARG A 59 -8.85 -1.29 0.11
C ARG A 59 -8.82 -2.20 1.35
N TYR A 60 -9.16 -1.66 2.52
CA TYR A 60 -9.06 -2.42 3.76
C TYR A 60 -10.11 -3.51 3.91
N ILE A 61 -11.26 -3.36 3.24
CA ILE A 61 -12.27 -4.42 3.19
C ILE A 61 -11.74 -5.59 2.38
N VAL A 62 -11.15 -5.32 1.21
CA VAL A 62 -10.53 -6.33 0.35
C VAL A 62 -9.34 -6.99 1.05
N GLU A 63 -8.38 -6.21 1.57
CA GLU A 63 -7.22 -6.74 2.28
C GLU A 63 -7.64 -7.58 3.49
N GLY A 64 -8.67 -7.15 4.23
CA GLY A 64 -9.21 -7.91 5.37
C GLY A 64 -9.89 -9.21 4.95
N GLN A 65 -10.74 -9.20 3.91
CA GLN A 65 -11.43 -10.40 3.46
C GLN A 65 -10.51 -11.40 2.73
N ILE A 66 -9.42 -10.93 2.12
CA ILE A 66 -8.40 -11.79 1.51
C ILE A 66 -7.57 -12.54 2.55
N GLN A 67 -7.39 -12.01 3.77
CA GLN A 67 -6.60 -12.69 4.81
C GLN A 67 -7.14 -14.08 5.18
N ALA A 68 -8.41 -14.37 4.87
CA ALA A 68 -8.98 -15.71 4.99
C ALA A 68 -8.28 -16.76 4.08
N PHE A 69 -7.59 -16.32 3.02
CA PHE A 69 -6.89 -17.18 2.06
C PHE A 69 -5.38 -17.14 2.30
N GLN A 70 -4.86 -18.16 2.98
CA GLN A 70 -3.42 -18.28 3.22
C GLN A 70 -2.65 -18.53 1.92
N GLY A 71 -1.57 -17.77 1.71
CA GLY A 71 -0.66 -17.97 0.57
C GLY A 71 -1.20 -17.51 -0.79
N LEU A 72 -2.35 -16.82 -0.83
CA LEU A 72 -2.92 -16.30 -2.06
C LEU A 72 -2.02 -15.20 -2.66
N SER A 73 -1.61 -15.38 -3.91
CA SER A 73 -0.93 -14.33 -4.67
C SER A 73 -1.96 -13.37 -5.26
N TYR A 74 -1.86 -12.08 -4.93
CA TYR A 74 -2.76 -11.08 -5.46
C TYR A 74 -2.10 -9.71 -5.65
N GLN A 75 -2.65 -8.93 -6.59
CA GLN A 75 -2.30 -7.54 -6.84
C GLN A 75 -3.58 -6.69 -6.80
N LEU A 76 -3.57 -5.64 -5.98
CA LEU A 76 -4.68 -4.69 -5.89
C LEU A 76 -4.51 -3.56 -6.89
N PHE A 77 -5.61 -3.16 -7.52
CA PHE A 77 -5.73 -1.97 -8.35
C PHE A 77 -6.81 -1.09 -7.73
N LEU A 78 -6.39 0.05 -7.18
CA LEU A 78 -7.22 0.94 -6.39
C LEU A 78 -7.62 2.16 -7.21
N GLU A 79 -8.86 2.20 -7.67
CA GLU A 79 -9.42 3.33 -8.42
C GLU A 79 -9.94 4.41 -7.47
N GLU A 80 -9.44 5.64 -7.57
CA GLU A 80 -10.06 6.77 -6.84
C GLU A 80 -11.43 7.18 -7.43
N MET A 81 -11.74 6.73 -8.65
CA MET A 81 -12.96 7.04 -9.39
C MET A 81 -13.32 5.94 -10.39
N GLY A 82 -14.58 5.50 -10.44
CA GLY A 82 -15.02 4.48 -11.39
C GLY A 82 -15.02 4.95 -12.85
N ARG A 83 -14.61 4.05 -13.76
CA ARG A 83 -14.60 4.24 -15.22
C ARG A 83 -15.22 3.07 -16.02
N GLN A 84 -16.12 2.31 -15.40
CA GLN A 84 -16.69 1.07 -15.94
C GLN A 84 -15.63 -0.02 -16.18
N THR A 85 -16.00 -1.10 -16.86
CA THR A 85 -15.24 -2.35 -16.89
C THR A 85 -14.09 -2.36 -17.91
N ALA A 86 -14.21 -1.66 -19.05
CA ALA A 86 -13.16 -1.74 -20.07
C ALA A 86 -11.82 -1.12 -19.63
N PRO A 87 -11.81 0.08 -19.02
CA PRO A 87 -10.56 0.65 -18.51
C PRO A 87 -9.92 -0.16 -17.39
N ALA A 88 -10.74 -0.71 -16.48
CA ALA A 88 -10.28 -1.54 -15.37
C ALA A 88 -9.53 -2.79 -15.87
N VAL A 89 -10.13 -3.52 -16.81
CA VAL A 89 -9.49 -4.71 -17.41
C VAL A 89 -8.28 -4.32 -18.26
N ALA A 90 -8.31 -3.17 -18.95
CA ALA A 90 -7.18 -2.72 -19.77
C ALA A 90 -5.94 -2.41 -18.93
N VAL A 91 -6.10 -1.72 -17.81
CA VAL A 91 -5.00 -1.42 -16.88
C VAL A 91 -4.43 -2.71 -16.29
N ALA A 92 -5.28 -3.67 -15.89
CA ALA A 92 -4.83 -4.96 -15.39
C ALA A 92 -4.07 -5.75 -16.47
N ALA A 93 -4.61 -5.84 -17.68
CA ALA A 93 -4.00 -6.55 -18.81
C ALA A 93 -2.63 -5.96 -19.22
N MET A 94 -2.42 -4.65 -19.05
CA MET A 94 -1.11 -4.01 -19.28
C MET A 94 -0.03 -4.41 -18.26
N CYS A 95 -0.45 -4.93 -17.09
CA CYS A 95 0.44 -5.44 -16.05
C CYS A 95 0.59 -6.97 -16.08
N ILE A 96 -0.03 -7.64 -17.05
CA ILE A 96 0.02 -9.08 -17.26
C ILE A 96 0.83 -9.36 -18.53
N ASP A 97 1.55 -10.50 -18.56
CA ASP A 97 2.23 -10.94 -19.78
C ASP A 97 1.21 -11.12 -20.91
N LYS A 98 1.53 -10.65 -22.12
CA LYS A 98 0.57 -10.64 -23.24
C LYS A 98 0.11 -12.04 -23.65
N GLU A 99 0.94 -13.05 -23.42
CA GLU A 99 0.61 -14.44 -23.76
C GLU A 99 -0.15 -15.16 -22.65
N GLU A 100 -0.32 -14.55 -21.48
CA GLU A 100 -1.01 -15.16 -20.35
C GLU A 100 -2.54 -15.16 -20.57
N ASP A 101 -3.15 -16.31 -20.30
CA ASP A 101 -4.60 -16.46 -20.26
C ASP A 101 -5.17 -15.73 -19.04
N VAL A 102 -6.15 -14.88 -19.29
CA VAL A 102 -6.85 -14.08 -18.29
C VAL A 102 -8.30 -14.50 -18.21
N LEU A 103 -8.75 -14.88 -17.01
CA LEU A 103 -10.15 -15.09 -16.67
C LEU A 103 -10.68 -13.85 -15.95
N VAL A 104 -11.60 -13.13 -16.58
CA VAL A 104 -12.25 -11.95 -16.01
C VAL A 104 -13.59 -12.34 -15.38
N VAL A 105 -13.80 -11.95 -14.13
CA VAL A 105 -15.03 -12.19 -13.37
C VAL A 105 -15.48 -10.94 -12.63
N SER A 106 -16.78 -10.76 -12.42
CA SER A 106 -17.31 -9.75 -11.51
C SER A 106 -17.81 -10.35 -10.20
N THR A 107 -17.95 -9.53 -9.18
CA THR A 107 -18.34 -9.97 -7.82
C THR A 107 -19.85 -9.89 -7.58
N ASP A 108 -20.67 -9.85 -8.62
CA ASP A 108 -22.13 -9.73 -8.53
C ASP A 108 -22.86 -10.98 -9.03
N HIS A 109 -22.19 -12.13 -9.00
CA HIS A 109 -22.75 -13.42 -9.40
C HIS A 109 -23.25 -14.22 -8.20
N LEU A 110 -24.50 -14.67 -8.28
CA LEU A 110 -25.08 -15.69 -7.42
C LEU A 110 -25.09 -17.01 -8.22
N ILE A 111 -24.32 -18.01 -7.77
CA ILE A 111 -24.13 -19.30 -8.45
C ILE A 111 -24.27 -20.43 -7.44
N ASP A 112 -25.40 -21.13 -7.44
CA ASP A 112 -25.70 -22.25 -6.52
C ASP A 112 -25.29 -23.61 -7.07
N ASP A 113 -25.98 -24.04 -8.12
CA ASP A 113 -25.97 -25.43 -8.58
C ASP A 113 -25.36 -25.57 -9.98
N GLY A 114 -24.73 -26.72 -10.23
CA GLY A 114 -24.26 -27.14 -11.56
C GLY A 114 -22.74 -27.09 -11.74
N ASP A 115 -22.31 -27.27 -12.99
CA ASP A 115 -20.91 -27.54 -13.33
C ASP A 115 -20.17 -26.26 -13.77
N TYR A 116 -19.90 -25.38 -12.80
CA TYR A 116 -19.03 -24.21 -13.02
C TYR A 116 -17.65 -24.62 -13.52
N ASN A 117 -17.07 -25.66 -12.90
CA ASN A 117 -15.72 -26.09 -13.21
C ASN A 117 -15.59 -26.60 -14.65
N GLY A 118 -16.48 -27.49 -15.08
CA GLY A 118 -16.55 -27.96 -16.45
C GLY A 118 -16.86 -26.84 -17.44
N THR A 119 -17.68 -25.85 -17.06
CA THR A 119 -17.92 -24.67 -17.90
C THR A 119 -16.63 -23.85 -18.13
N ILE A 120 -15.84 -23.59 -17.09
CA ILE A 120 -14.57 -22.85 -17.21
C ILE A 120 -13.53 -23.66 -17.99
N LEU A 121 -13.46 -24.98 -17.79
CA LEU A 121 -12.59 -25.86 -18.57
C LEU A 121 -12.97 -25.88 -20.05
N ALA A 122 -14.26 -25.99 -20.38
CA ALA A 122 -14.75 -25.92 -21.75
C ALA A 122 -14.46 -24.56 -22.40
N ALA A 123 -14.53 -23.46 -21.62
CA ALA A 123 -14.13 -22.14 -22.10
C ALA A 123 -12.64 -22.06 -22.41
N LYS A 124 -11.80 -22.67 -21.56
CA LYS A 124 -10.36 -22.79 -21.78
C LYS A 124 -10.02 -23.64 -23.01
N GLU A 125 -10.73 -24.74 -23.25
CA GLU A 125 -10.55 -25.57 -24.44
C GLU A 125 -10.94 -24.83 -25.73
N LEU A 126 -11.92 -23.93 -25.66
CA LEU A 126 -12.34 -23.09 -26.79
C LEU A 126 -11.45 -21.86 -26.99
N LEU A 127 -10.58 -21.55 -26.03
CA LEU A 127 -9.67 -20.41 -26.08
C LEU A 127 -8.55 -20.69 -27.10
N LYS A 128 -8.32 -19.72 -27.99
CA LYS A 128 -7.28 -19.71 -29.01
C LYS A 128 -6.47 -18.42 -28.88
N ASP A 129 -5.37 -18.34 -29.62
CA ASP A 129 -4.44 -17.20 -29.56
C ASP A 129 -5.07 -15.85 -29.96
N ASP A 130 -6.23 -15.83 -30.62
CA ASP A 130 -6.81 -14.64 -31.23
C ASP A 130 -8.28 -14.36 -30.86
N ASN A 131 -8.87 -15.11 -29.92
CA ASN A 131 -10.29 -15.02 -29.62
C ASN A 131 -10.60 -14.65 -28.16
N VAL A 132 -11.86 -14.29 -27.94
CA VAL A 132 -12.46 -14.08 -26.62
C VAL A 132 -13.55 -15.11 -26.42
N VAL A 133 -13.55 -15.79 -25.29
CA VAL A 133 -14.59 -16.76 -24.92
C VAL A 133 -15.45 -16.18 -23.79
N VAL A 134 -16.73 -15.99 -24.04
CA VAL A 134 -17.71 -15.50 -23.05
C VAL A 134 -18.53 -16.66 -22.48
N ILE A 135 -18.95 -16.55 -21.23
CA ILE A 135 -19.88 -17.51 -20.63
C ILE A 135 -21.31 -16.97 -20.78
N GLY A 136 -22.13 -17.69 -21.54
CA GLY A 136 -23.53 -17.37 -21.77
C GLY A 136 -24.47 -18.17 -20.88
N CYS A 137 -25.36 -17.51 -20.15
CA CYS A 137 -26.37 -18.17 -19.32
C CYS A 137 -27.68 -18.33 -20.10
N ASP A 138 -28.34 -19.47 -19.94
CA ASP A 138 -29.66 -19.69 -20.56
C ASP A 138 -30.68 -18.71 -19.96
N VAL A 139 -31.57 -18.17 -20.80
CA VAL A 139 -32.66 -17.29 -20.35
C VAL A 139 -33.57 -18.02 -19.36
N LYS A 140 -33.72 -19.35 -19.51
CA LYS A 140 -34.52 -20.19 -18.61
C LYS A 140 -33.83 -20.47 -17.27
N ASN A 141 -32.51 -20.60 -17.27
CA ASN A 141 -31.71 -20.92 -16.08
C ASN A 141 -31.37 -19.68 -15.24
N ALA A 142 -31.67 -18.48 -15.74
CA ALA A 142 -31.62 -17.25 -14.97
C ALA A 142 -32.84 -17.13 -14.05
N SER A 143 -33.01 -18.12 -13.15
CA SER A 143 -34.03 -18.24 -12.10
C SER A 143 -35.46 -17.84 -12.50
N GLU A 144 -36.36 -18.83 -12.60
CA GLU A 144 -37.81 -18.66 -12.72
C GLU A 144 -38.33 -17.57 -11.76
N GLY A 145 -38.59 -16.35 -12.27
CA GLY A 145 -39.18 -15.26 -11.49
C GLY A 145 -38.39 -13.95 -11.41
N GLY A 146 -37.25 -13.80 -12.07
CA GLY A 146 -36.51 -12.53 -12.18
C GLY A 146 -36.96 -11.62 -13.33
N THR A 147 -36.87 -10.29 -13.16
CA THR A 147 -36.98 -9.37 -14.30
C THR A 147 -35.69 -9.44 -15.13
N LEU A 148 -35.81 -9.76 -16.43
CA LEU A 148 -34.68 -9.76 -17.37
C LEU A 148 -34.16 -8.33 -17.68
N LYS A 149 -34.90 -7.31 -17.24
CA LYS A 149 -34.55 -5.89 -17.36
C LYS A 149 -33.20 -5.59 -16.72
N GLY A 150 -32.27 -5.05 -17.51
CA GLY A 150 -30.93 -4.66 -17.06
C GLY A 150 -29.83 -5.68 -17.34
N HIS A 151 -30.15 -6.84 -17.93
CA HIS A 151 -29.16 -7.78 -18.43
C HIS A 151 -28.66 -7.37 -19.83
N SER A 152 -27.51 -7.88 -20.25
CA SER A 152 -27.11 -7.90 -21.67
C SER A 152 -27.20 -9.32 -22.20
N ALA A 153 -27.23 -9.50 -23.51
CA ALA A 153 -27.36 -10.82 -24.14
C ALA A 153 -26.47 -10.98 -25.38
N PHE A 154 -26.17 -12.22 -25.71
CA PHE A 154 -25.48 -12.66 -26.91
C PHE A 154 -26.44 -13.44 -27.80
N VAL A 155 -26.54 -13.04 -29.07
CA VAL A 155 -27.15 -13.87 -30.12
C VAL A 155 -26.02 -14.68 -30.75
N CYS A 156 -26.19 -15.99 -30.84
CA CYS A 156 -25.12 -16.92 -31.15
C CYS A 156 -25.52 -17.90 -32.26
N ARG A 157 -24.55 -18.30 -33.09
CA ARG A 157 -24.69 -19.33 -34.12
C ARG A 157 -23.44 -20.21 -34.08
N ASP A 158 -23.60 -21.52 -33.95
CA ASP A 158 -22.49 -22.49 -33.88
C ASP A 158 -21.39 -22.11 -32.87
N LYS A 159 -21.78 -21.70 -31.65
CA LYS A 159 -20.90 -21.18 -30.57
C LYS A 159 -20.19 -19.86 -30.87
N GLN A 160 -20.43 -19.20 -32.00
CA GLN A 160 -19.94 -17.85 -32.26
C GLN A 160 -20.99 -16.82 -31.86
N VAL A 161 -20.59 -15.76 -31.17
CA VAL A 161 -21.47 -14.61 -30.90
C VAL A 161 -21.57 -13.78 -32.17
N VAL A 162 -22.76 -13.72 -32.78
CA VAL A 162 -23.03 -12.93 -33.99
C VAL A 162 -23.53 -11.52 -33.66
N LYS A 163 -24.08 -11.31 -32.46
CA LYS A 163 -24.55 -10.01 -32.00
C LYS A 163 -24.50 -9.89 -30.48
N PHE A 164 -24.03 -8.75 -29.98
CA PHE A 164 -24.19 -8.34 -28.59
C PHE A 164 -25.38 -7.38 -28.45
N VAL A 165 -26.22 -7.59 -27.43
CA VAL A 165 -27.42 -6.81 -27.17
C VAL A 165 -27.35 -6.23 -25.76
N PRO A 166 -26.98 -4.94 -25.60
CA PRO A 166 -27.01 -4.28 -24.30
C PRO A 166 -28.45 -4.02 -23.85
N ASN A 167 -28.71 -4.03 -22.54
CA ASN A 167 -30.03 -3.77 -21.94
C ASN A 167 -31.13 -4.64 -22.58
N PHE A 168 -30.88 -5.94 -22.66
CA PHE A 168 -31.80 -6.92 -23.18
C PHE A 168 -33.15 -6.82 -22.47
N CYS A 169 -34.19 -6.60 -23.26
CA CYS A 169 -35.58 -6.68 -22.83
C CYS A 169 -36.20 -7.80 -23.66
N PRO A 170 -36.58 -8.92 -23.04
CA PRO A 170 -37.25 -9.99 -23.75
C PRO A 170 -38.64 -9.50 -24.20
N ASP A 171 -39.04 -9.84 -25.43
CA ASP A 171 -40.46 -9.93 -25.74
C ASP A 171 -41.02 -11.15 -25.00
N GLU A 172 -42.28 -11.10 -24.55
CA GLU A 172 -42.95 -12.14 -23.75
C GLU A 172 -42.88 -13.55 -24.38
N ASN A 173 -42.58 -13.67 -25.68
CA ASN A 173 -42.55 -14.92 -26.44
C ASN A 173 -41.14 -15.36 -26.92
N ILE A 174 -40.02 -14.80 -26.42
CA ILE A 174 -38.68 -15.19 -26.89
C ILE A 174 -38.38 -16.68 -26.64
N THR A 175 -38.77 -17.19 -25.48
CA THR A 175 -38.59 -18.60 -25.10
C THR A 175 -39.41 -19.54 -25.98
N GLU A 176 -40.65 -19.17 -26.31
CA GLU A 176 -41.52 -19.94 -27.21
C GLU A 176 -41.03 -19.88 -28.67
N LYS A 177 -40.53 -18.72 -29.13
CA LYS A 177 -39.97 -18.57 -30.48
C LYS A 177 -38.71 -19.41 -30.70
N GLN A 178 -37.84 -19.53 -29.69
CA GLN A 178 -36.63 -20.35 -29.77
C GLN A 178 -36.92 -21.86 -29.88
N GLU A 179 -38.04 -22.34 -29.35
CA GLU A 179 -38.43 -23.76 -29.41
C GLU A 179 -39.31 -24.11 -30.62
N THR A 180 -40.09 -23.15 -31.11
CA THR A 180 -41.09 -23.40 -32.17
C THR A 180 -40.62 -23.00 -33.57
N GLU A 181 -39.76 -21.98 -33.68
CA GLU A 181 -39.07 -21.65 -34.90
C GLU A 181 -37.73 -22.38 -34.88
N ASN A 182 -37.43 -23.14 -35.94
CA ASN A 182 -36.18 -23.87 -36.13
C ASN A 182 -35.02 -22.86 -36.38
N SER A 183 -34.85 -21.94 -35.44
CA SER A 183 -33.92 -20.83 -35.42
C SER A 183 -32.52 -21.41 -35.27
N SER A 184 -31.65 -21.17 -36.26
CA SER A 184 -30.22 -21.47 -36.15
C SER A 184 -29.50 -20.62 -35.08
N GLU A 185 -30.21 -19.70 -34.42
CA GLU A 185 -29.66 -18.74 -33.48
C GLU A 185 -30.14 -18.99 -32.06
N GLU A 186 -29.16 -19.11 -31.15
CA GLU A 186 -29.38 -19.24 -29.70
C GLU A 186 -29.15 -17.88 -29.02
N ILE A 187 -29.90 -17.60 -27.95
CA ILE A 187 -29.73 -16.38 -27.16
C ILE A 187 -29.29 -16.77 -25.75
N PHE A 188 -28.18 -16.21 -25.31
CA PHE A 188 -27.66 -16.37 -23.96
C PHE A 188 -27.52 -15.02 -23.27
N LEU A 189 -27.83 -14.96 -21.98
CA LEU A 189 -27.54 -13.80 -21.15
C LEU A 189 -26.04 -13.68 -20.92
N ASP A 190 -25.56 -12.44 -20.93
CA ASP A 190 -24.18 -12.11 -20.61
C ASP A 190 -23.95 -12.24 -19.10
N SER A 191 -23.22 -13.30 -18.73
CA SER A 191 -22.86 -13.53 -17.34
C SER A 191 -21.89 -12.47 -16.81
N GLY A 192 -21.12 -11.79 -17.67
CA GLY A 192 -19.99 -10.95 -17.31
C GLY A 192 -18.68 -11.71 -17.07
N ILE A 193 -18.68 -13.04 -17.23
CA ILE A 193 -17.49 -13.90 -17.15
C ILE A 193 -16.96 -14.15 -18.55
N PHE A 194 -15.66 -13.92 -18.75
CA PHE A 194 -15.02 -14.16 -20.05
C PHE A 194 -13.52 -14.45 -19.90
N MET A 195 -12.96 -15.11 -20.90
CA MET A 195 -11.58 -15.54 -20.95
C MET A 195 -10.92 -15.13 -22.27
N MET A 196 -9.67 -14.70 -22.20
CA MET A 196 -8.86 -14.30 -23.36
C MET A 196 -7.38 -14.20 -22.95
N LYS A 197 -6.47 -14.18 -23.91
CA LYS A 197 -5.10 -13.72 -23.64
C LYS A 197 -5.07 -12.23 -23.33
N ALA A 198 -4.18 -11.79 -22.44
CA ALA A 198 -4.03 -10.37 -22.10
C ALA A 198 -3.72 -9.52 -23.36
N GLY A 199 -2.88 -10.03 -24.26
CA GLY A 199 -2.54 -9.39 -25.53
C GLY A 199 -3.74 -9.21 -26.46
N VAL A 200 -4.64 -10.21 -26.52
CA VAL A 200 -5.87 -10.17 -27.33
C VAL A 200 -6.82 -9.09 -26.84
N TYR A 201 -6.96 -8.93 -25.52
CA TYR A 201 -7.76 -7.83 -24.97
C TYR A 201 -7.19 -6.46 -25.35
N LEU A 202 -5.88 -6.30 -25.20
CA LEU A 202 -5.19 -5.06 -25.53
C LEU A 202 -5.28 -4.73 -27.03
N GLU A 203 -5.29 -5.75 -27.90
CA GLU A 203 -5.57 -5.59 -29.32
C GLU A 203 -7.00 -5.08 -29.55
N ALA A 204 -8.00 -5.68 -28.91
CA ALA A 204 -9.40 -5.26 -29.01
C ALA A 204 -9.59 -3.80 -28.58
N ILE A 205 -8.96 -3.39 -27.47
CA ILE A 205 -9.02 -1.99 -27.00
C ILE A 205 -8.27 -1.06 -27.96
N LYS A 206 -7.12 -1.47 -28.49
CA LYS A 206 -6.34 -0.66 -29.43
C LYS A 206 -7.08 -0.45 -30.76
N GLU A 207 -7.79 -1.46 -31.25
CA GLU A 207 -8.59 -1.40 -32.48
C GLU A 207 -9.85 -0.55 -32.29
N ASN A 208 -10.63 -0.83 -31.24
CA ASN A 208 -11.99 -0.28 -31.10
C ASN A 208 -12.07 0.97 -30.22
N ALA A 209 -11.07 1.22 -29.37
CA ALA A 209 -10.98 2.39 -28.50
C ALA A 209 -9.51 2.89 -28.35
N PRO A 210 -8.86 3.33 -29.43
CA PRO A 210 -7.42 3.67 -29.42
C PRO A 210 -7.04 4.79 -28.44
N ASP A 211 -7.97 5.72 -28.15
CA ASP A 211 -7.77 6.75 -27.12
C ASP A 211 -7.70 6.15 -25.71
N LEU A 212 -8.60 5.19 -25.40
CA LEU A 212 -8.56 4.44 -24.14
C LEU A 212 -7.23 3.69 -24.01
N TYR A 213 -6.82 2.97 -25.05
CA TYR A 213 -5.55 2.23 -25.06
C TYR A 213 -4.35 3.15 -24.73
N LYS A 214 -4.21 4.27 -25.45
CA LYS A 214 -3.09 5.20 -25.24
C LYS A 214 -3.07 5.79 -23.83
N LYS A 215 -4.24 6.18 -23.31
CA LYS A 215 -4.36 6.76 -21.97
C LYS A 215 -4.07 5.75 -20.86
N CYS A 216 -4.51 4.51 -21.04
CA CYS A 216 -4.16 3.41 -20.14
C CYS A 216 -2.63 3.16 -20.16
N GLN A 217 -2.03 3.06 -21.35
CA GLN A 217 -0.61 2.78 -21.52
C GLN A 217 0.28 3.85 -20.88
N LEU A 218 0.00 5.13 -21.16
CA LEU A 218 0.76 6.26 -20.61
C LEU A 218 0.73 6.32 -19.08
N GLY A 219 -0.39 5.93 -18.47
CA GLY A 219 -0.49 5.91 -17.01
C GLY A 219 0.14 4.69 -16.38
N THR A 220 0.03 3.51 -16.99
CA THR A 220 0.70 2.29 -16.46
C THR A 220 2.22 2.41 -16.48
N ASP A 221 2.80 3.05 -17.49
CA ASP A 221 4.25 3.28 -17.57
C ASP A 221 4.77 4.14 -16.41
N ARG A 222 3.94 5.08 -15.92
CA ARG A 222 4.26 5.98 -14.80
C ARG A 222 4.08 5.32 -13.43
N VAL A 223 3.44 4.17 -13.36
CA VAL A 223 2.94 3.56 -12.13
C VAL A 223 3.76 2.34 -11.70
N ARG A 224 4.93 2.09 -12.31
CA ARG A 224 5.77 0.94 -11.94
C ARG A 224 6.31 1.01 -10.49
N LEU A 225 5.57 0.29 -9.64
CA LEU A 225 5.91 -0.48 -8.43
C LEU A 225 6.10 0.28 -7.11
N SER A 226 4.97 0.58 -6.44
CA SER A 226 4.88 0.50 -4.97
C SER A 226 4.31 -0.86 -4.57
N GLN A 227 4.98 -1.61 -3.69
CA GLN A 227 4.48 -2.93 -3.26
C GLN A 227 3.14 -2.83 -2.50
N GLY A 228 2.23 -3.75 -2.84
CA GLY A 228 0.96 -4.04 -2.16
C GLY A 228 -0.29 -3.67 -2.96
N ALA A 229 -0.32 -2.50 -3.58
CA ALA A 229 -1.45 -2.03 -4.38
C ALA A 229 -1.03 -0.95 -5.38
N LEU A 230 -1.64 -0.98 -6.56
CA LEU A 230 -1.49 0.00 -7.62
C LEU A 230 -2.58 1.05 -7.49
N LEU A 231 -2.22 2.26 -7.03
CA LEU A 231 -3.16 3.38 -6.95
C LEU A 231 -3.35 4.01 -8.34
N ILE A 232 -4.59 3.95 -8.84
CA ILE A 232 -5.02 4.59 -10.08
C ILE A 232 -5.66 5.92 -9.71
N THR A 233 -4.90 6.99 -9.85
CA THR A 233 -5.29 8.30 -9.32
C THR A 233 -6.48 8.92 -10.06
N LYS A 234 -7.26 9.73 -9.36
CA LYS A 234 -8.38 10.51 -9.89
C LYS A 234 -7.91 11.42 -11.02
N THR A 235 -6.73 12.02 -10.91
CA THR A 235 -6.16 12.89 -11.94
C THR A 235 -5.99 12.14 -13.26
N TRP A 236 -5.48 10.91 -13.21
CA TRP A 236 -5.34 10.08 -14.40
C TRP A 236 -6.68 9.54 -14.89
N LEU A 237 -7.51 8.98 -14.01
CA LEU A 237 -8.85 8.47 -14.36
C LEU A 237 -9.75 9.54 -14.96
N SER A 238 -9.58 10.81 -14.58
CA SER A 238 -10.32 11.93 -15.17
C SER A 238 -10.10 12.08 -16.68
N THR A 239 -8.97 11.60 -17.19
CA THR A 239 -8.65 11.61 -18.63
C THR A 239 -9.21 10.40 -19.38
N ILE A 240 -9.44 9.29 -18.68
CA ILE A 240 -9.86 8.00 -19.25
C ILE A 240 -11.37 8.01 -19.55
N PRO A 241 -11.81 7.58 -20.74
CA PRO A 241 -13.24 7.45 -21.05
C PRO A 241 -13.89 6.33 -20.24
N SER A 242 -15.16 6.53 -19.84
CA SER A 242 -15.94 5.53 -19.10
C SER A 242 -16.69 4.61 -20.07
N LEU A 243 -16.23 3.37 -20.24
CA LEU A 243 -16.71 2.44 -21.27
C LEU A 243 -16.83 1.00 -20.73
N SER A 244 -17.83 0.25 -21.19
CA SER A 244 -17.96 -1.17 -20.84
C SER A 244 -17.21 -2.09 -21.80
N VAL A 245 -16.81 -3.28 -21.31
CA VAL A 245 -16.23 -4.33 -22.16
C VAL A 245 -17.21 -4.77 -23.26
N GLY A 246 -18.51 -4.85 -22.95
CA GLY A 246 -19.53 -5.25 -23.91
C GLY A 246 -19.60 -4.32 -25.12
N GLU A 247 -19.57 -3.01 -24.89
CA GLU A 247 -19.60 -2.00 -25.97
C GLU A 247 -18.32 -1.97 -26.78
N VAL A 248 -17.16 -2.09 -26.14
CA VAL A 248 -15.86 -1.91 -26.82
C VAL A 248 -15.39 -3.20 -27.49
N VAL A 249 -15.55 -4.34 -26.83
CA VAL A 249 -15.00 -5.63 -27.28
C VAL A 249 -16.10 -6.49 -27.90
N PHE A 250 -17.12 -6.86 -27.12
CA PHE A 250 -18.08 -7.88 -27.58
C PHE A 250 -18.90 -7.40 -28.79
N ALA A 251 -19.37 -6.15 -28.79
CA ALA A 251 -20.13 -5.59 -29.90
C ALA A 251 -19.31 -5.48 -31.20
N ASN A 252 -18.04 -5.06 -31.12
CA ASN A 252 -17.22 -4.80 -32.31
C ASN A 252 -16.59 -6.08 -32.90
N TRP A 253 -16.42 -7.11 -32.07
CA TRP A 253 -15.84 -8.40 -32.47
C TRP A 253 -16.89 -9.52 -32.64
N ALA A 254 -18.18 -9.23 -32.45
CA ALA A 254 -19.26 -10.12 -32.81
C ALA A 254 -19.17 -10.51 -34.31
N GLY A 255 -19.40 -11.78 -34.61
CA GLY A 255 -19.26 -12.39 -35.93
C GLY A 255 -17.80 -12.63 -36.37
N LYS A 256 -16.82 -12.37 -35.50
CA LYS A 256 -15.39 -12.52 -35.79
C LYS A 256 -14.70 -13.39 -34.74
N LYS A 257 -14.39 -12.80 -33.59
CA LYS A 257 -13.44 -13.32 -32.59
C LYS A 257 -14.09 -13.65 -31.24
N VAL A 258 -15.41 -13.53 -31.10
CA VAL A 258 -16.12 -13.81 -29.83
C VAL A 258 -16.88 -15.12 -29.93
N ASN A 259 -16.52 -16.07 -29.08
CA ASN A 259 -17.18 -17.36 -28.96
C ASN A 259 -17.87 -17.48 -27.60
N VAL A 260 -18.92 -18.29 -27.52
CA VAL A 260 -19.70 -18.52 -26.31
C VAL A 260 -19.57 -19.97 -25.84
N VAL A 261 -19.47 -20.14 -24.52
CA VAL A 261 -19.73 -21.41 -23.84
C VAL A 261 -21.01 -21.27 -23.03
N LYS A 262 -21.94 -22.20 -23.22
CA LYS A 262 -23.19 -22.27 -22.45
C LYS A 262 -22.89 -22.69 -21.01
N ALA A 263 -23.29 -21.88 -20.05
CA ALA A 263 -23.19 -22.19 -18.63
C ALA A 263 -23.96 -23.47 -18.29
N GLN A 264 -23.30 -24.39 -17.58
CA GLN A 264 -23.91 -25.61 -17.04
C GLN A 264 -24.27 -25.46 -15.56
N PHE A 265 -24.53 -24.23 -15.12
CA PHE A 265 -24.87 -23.88 -13.75
C PHE A 265 -26.01 -22.86 -13.68
N THR A 266 -26.71 -22.86 -12.55
CA THR A 266 -27.71 -21.85 -12.21
C THR A 266 -27.02 -20.54 -11.87
N TRP A 267 -27.46 -19.46 -12.49
CA TRP A 267 -26.83 -18.15 -12.38
C TRP A 267 -27.87 -17.06 -12.25
N SER A 268 -27.66 -16.14 -11.31
CA SER A 268 -28.39 -14.88 -11.25
C SER A 268 -27.41 -13.74 -10.98
N ARG A 269 -27.74 -12.57 -11.52
CA ARG A 269 -26.98 -11.34 -11.28
C ARG A 269 -27.60 -10.58 -10.11
N LEU A 270 -26.77 -10.23 -9.13
CA LEU A 270 -27.21 -9.41 -8.01
C LEU A 270 -27.35 -7.94 -8.42
N LEU A 271 -28.57 -7.59 -8.84
CA LEU A 271 -28.93 -6.26 -9.32
C LEU A 271 -29.59 -5.40 -8.23
N ASN A 272 -30.51 -6.00 -7.47
CA ASN A 272 -31.32 -5.35 -6.45
C ASN A 272 -31.73 -6.36 -5.35
N THR A 273 -32.53 -5.90 -4.39
CA THR A 273 -32.97 -6.69 -3.23
C THR A 273 -33.86 -7.88 -3.63
N GLU A 274 -34.58 -7.79 -4.75
CA GLU A 274 -35.38 -8.91 -5.26
C GLU A 274 -34.49 -10.03 -5.80
N SER A 275 -33.42 -9.69 -6.54
CA SER A 275 -32.43 -10.68 -6.98
C SER A 275 -31.76 -11.39 -5.80
N LEU A 276 -31.52 -10.65 -4.70
CA LEU A 276 -30.95 -11.24 -3.48
C LEU A 276 -31.95 -12.15 -2.76
N ALA A 277 -33.23 -11.77 -2.73
CA ALA A 277 -34.27 -12.53 -2.05
C ALA A 277 -34.50 -13.92 -2.68
N GLN A 278 -34.27 -14.06 -3.98
CA GLN A 278 -34.35 -15.36 -4.67
C GLN A 278 -33.29 -16.36 -4.17
N PHE A 279 -32.16 -15.86 -3.66
CA PHE A 279 -31.07 -16.67 -3.16
C PHE A 279 -31.28 -17.14 -1.71
N GLU A 280 -32.24 -16.53 -1.00
CA GLU A 280 -32.53 -16.81 0.42
C GLU A 280 -31.26 -16.97 1.28
N PRO A 281 -30.33 -15.99 1.28
CA PRO A 281 -29.04 -16.15 1.94
C PRO A 281 -29.24 -16.43 3.44
N PRO A 282 -28.57 -17.45 4.02
CA PRO A 282 -28.77 -17.83 5.42
C PRO A 282 -28.54 -16.69 6.42
N SER A 283 -27.65 -15.76 6.09
CA SER A 283 -27.36 -14.56 6.90
C SER A 283 -28.53 -13.56 6.98
N LEU A 284 -29.53 -13.68 6.12
CA LEU A 284 -30.71 -12.79 6.06
C LEU A 284 -32.02 -13.54 6.35
N GLN A 285 -31.95 -14.66 7.07
CA GLN A 285 -33.11 -15.47 7.49
C GLN A 285 -33.44 -15.29 8.99
N GLY A 286 -33.24 -14.09 9.54
CA GLY A 286 -33.69 -13.75 10.88
C GLY A 286 -35.21 -13.97 11.05
N PRO A 287 -35.72 -14.05 12.29
CA PRO A 287 -37.09 -14.46 12.56
C PRO A 287 -38.13 -13.68 11.74
N SER A 288 -38.95 -14.38 10.96
CA SER A 288 -40.00 -13.79 10.15
C SER A 288 -41.28 -14.63 10.13
N ILE A 289 -42.44 -13.98 10.14
CA ILE A 289 -43.77 -14.60 9.98
C ILE A 289 -44.45 -13.95 8.79
N ILE A 290 -44.87 -14.76 7.82
CA ILE A 290 -45.62 -14.32 6.64
C ILE A 290 -46.95 -15.05 6.64
N GLU A 291 -48.04 -14.32 6.88
CA GLU A 291 -49.39 -14.86 6.99
C GLU A 291 -50.33 -14.19 5.99
N ASN A 292 -51.28 -14.94 5.44
CA ASN A 292 -52.31 -14.42 4.52
C ASN A 292 -51.76 -13.51 3.39
N SER A 293 -50.53 -13.76 2.93
CA SER A 293 -49.79 -12.88 2.03
C SER A 293 -49.36 -13.64 0.77
N LYS A 294 -49.18 -12.93 -0.35
CA LYS A 294 -48.76 -13.53 -1.63
C LYS A 294 -47.59 -12.80 -2.24
N ASN A 295 -46.65 -13.54 -2.82
CA ASN A 295 -45.49 -12.98 -3.50
C ASN A 295 -44.71 -11.96 -2.63
N VAL A 296 -44.56 -12.28 -1.33
CA VAL A 296 -43.79 -11.48 -0.37
C VAL A 296 -42.44 -12.13 -0.13
N SER A 297 -41.38 -11.32 -0.15
CA SER A 297 -40.03 -11.74 0.23
C SER A 297 -39.55 -10.92 1.42
N VAL A 298 -39.01 -11.58 2.44
CA VAL A 298 -38.45 -10.93 3.63
C VAL A 298 -36.97 -11.30 3.74
N LEU A 299 -36.10 -10.28 3.73
CA LEU A 299 -34.68 -10.38 4.03
C LEU A 299 -34.44 -9.76 5.40
N ASN A 300 -34.24 -10.58 6.44
CA ASN A 300 -34.05 -10.13 7.81
C ASN A 300 -32.61 -10.43 8.27
N GLU A 301 -31.76 -9.42 8.32
CA GLU A 301 -30.36 -9.52 8.77
C GLU A 301 -30.25 -9.79 10.29
N THR A 302 -31.31 -9.51 11.06
CA THR A 302 -31.25 -9.47 12.51
C THR A 302 -31.90 -10.68 13.17
N GLU A 303 -31.18 -11.37 14.05
CA GLU A 303 -31.74 -12.47 14.86
C GLU A 303 -32.64 -11.98 16.00
N ASN A 304 -32.46 -10.72 16.43
CA ASN A 304 -33.14 -10.16 17.61
C ASN A 304 -34.40 -9.35 17.29
N ARG A 305 -34.84 -9.30 16.02
CA ARG A 305 -36.11 -8.67 15.63
C ARG A 305 -36.93 -9.61 14.78
N LEU A 306 -38.18 -9.80 15.21
CA LEU A 306 -39.21 -10.53 14.47
C LEU A 306 -39.86 -9.60 13.44
N VAL A 307 -39.86 -9.99 12.16
CA VAL A 307 -40.60 -9.30 11.10
C VAL A 307 -41.90 -10.05 10.82
N VAL A 308 -43.05 -9.38 10.94
CA VAL A 308 -44.36 -9.98 10.66
C VAL A 308 -45.01 -9.27 9.48
N VAL A 309 -45.34 -10.01 8.42
CA VAL A 309 -46.09 -9.53 7.26
C VAL A 309 -47.41 -10.28 7.19
N ASN A 310 -48.54 -9.57 7.27
CA ASN A 310 -49.86 -10.18 7.28
C ASN A 310 -50.81 -9.46 6.31
N GLY A 311 -51.43 -10.20 5.38
CA GLY A 311 -52.40 -9.65 4.44
C GLY A 311 -51.81 -8.76 3.35
N CYS A 312 -50.54 -8.95 2.97
CA CYS A 312 -49.87 -8.13 1.95
C CYS A 312 -49.60 -8.92 0.66
N GLU A 313 -49.58 -8.22 -0.47
CA GLU A 313 -49.26 -8.81 -1.77
C GLU A 313 -48.14 -8.02 -2.46
N ASP A 314 -47.26 -8.72 -3.20
CA ASP A 314 -46.21 -8.15 -4.05
C ASP A 314 -45.21 -7.22 -3.33
N LEU A 315 -44.66 -7.65 -2.18
CA LEU A 315 -43.70 -6.86 -1.40
C LEU A 315 -42.32 -7.51 -1.31
N VAL A 316 -41.30 -6.66 -1.21
CA VAL A 316 -39.99 -6.99 -0.67
C VAL A 316 -39.76 -6.18 0.60
N VAL A 317 -39.45 -6.87 1.69
CA VAL A 317 -39.12 -6.28 3.00
C VAL A 317 -37.67 -6.61 3.31
N VAL A 318 -36.85 -5.60 3.52
CA VAL A 318 -35.44 -5.75 3.89
C VAL A 318 -35.23 -5.08 5.23
N ASN A 319 -34.97 -5.88 6.25
CA ASN A 319 -34.72 -5.41 7.61
C ASN A 319 -33.24 -5.58 7.93
N ALA A 320 -32.53 -4.45 8.05
CA ALA A 320 -31.17 -4.37 8.57
C ALA A 320 -31.18 -3.89 10.03
N LYS A 321 -30.01 -3.83 10.67
CA LYS A 321 -29.87 -3.41 12.08
C LYS A 321 -30.44 -2.00 12.36
N ASP A 322 -30.14 -1.06 11.47
CA ASP A 322 -30.38 0.39 11.62
C ASP A 322 -31.54 0.90 10.77
N ALA A 323 -31.88 0.21 9.68
CA ALA A 323 -32.92 0.63 8.75
C ALA A 323 -33.75 -0.53 8.20
N THR A 324 -35.00 -0.23 7.86
CA THR A 324 -35.91 -1.15 7.17
C THR A 324 -36.35 -0.51 5.86
N TYR A 325 -36.25 -1.27 4.77
CA TYR A 325 -36.75 -0.89 3.46
C TYR A 325 -37.90 -1.79 3.06
N ILE A 326 -38.99 -1.19 2.57
CA ILE A 326 -40.17 -1.89 2.10
C ILE A 326 -40.50 -1.33 0.74
N ALA A 327 -40.60 -2.21 -0.26
CA ALA A 327 -40.97 -1.80 -1.60
C ALA A 327 -41.93 -2.80 -2.22
N LYS A 328 -42.71 -2.31 -3.18
CA LYS A 328 -43.43 -3.18 -4.10
C LYS A 328 -42.43 -3.92 -4.99
N LYS A 329 -42.64 -5.21 -5.23
CA LYS A 329 -41.83 -5.97 -6.20
C LYS A 329 -41.91 -5.33 -7.58
N GLY A 330 -40.77 -5.25 -8.27
CA GLY A 330 -40.56 -4.49 -9.50
C GLY A 330 -40.11 -3.04 -9.30
N GLU A 331 -40.30 -2.46 -8.11
CA GLU A 331 -39.95 -1.06 -7.80
C GLU A 331 -38.69 -0.93 -6.91
N SER A 332 -38.08 -2.04 -6.50
CA SER A 332 -36.90 -2.04 -5.60
C SER A 332 -35.70 -1.23 -6.13
N SER A 333 -35.61 -1.03 -7.45
CA SER A 333 -34.52 -0.27 -8.07
C SER A 333 -34.66 1.25 -7.86
N ALA A 334 -35.85 1.74 -7.50
CA ALA A 334 -36.11 3.15 -7.22
C ALA A 334 -35.34 3.67 -5.99
N ILE A 335 -34.81 2.78 -5.13
CA ILE A 335 -34.01 3.15 -3.97
C ILE A 335 -32.83 4.06 -4.33
N ARG A 336 -32.23 3.89 -5.52
CA ARG A 336 -31.11 4.73 -5.98
C ARG A 336 -31.52 6.20 -6.09
N GLU A 337 -32.68 6.46 -6.68
CA GLU A 337 -33.21 7.81 -6.84
C GLU A 337 -33.65 8.41 -5.50
N LEU A 338 -34.29 7.61 -4.64
CA LEU A 338 -34.69 8.02 -3.30
C LEU A 338 -33.49 8.41 -2.43
N MET A 339 -32.43 7.60 -2.45
CA MET A 339 -31.18 7.93 -1.75
C MET A 339 -30.56 9.23 -2.26
N GLN A 340 -30.60 9.48 -3.57
CA GLN A 340 -30.09 10.71 -4.15
C GLN A 340 -30.91 11.94 -3.72
N GLN A 341 -32.24 11.83 -3.69
CA GLN A 341 -33.14 12.92 -3.31
C GLN A 341 -33.00 13.31 -1.83
N HIS A 342 -32.80 12.33 -0.95
CA HIS A 342 -32.72 12.53 0.50
C HIS A 342 -31.29 12.47 1.05
N TYR A 343 -30.28 12.57 0.18
CA TYR A 343 -28.89 12.30 0.55
C TYR A 343 -28.39 13.19 1.68
N GLU A 344 -28.60 14.51 1.60
CA GLU A 344 -28.10 15.45 2.62
C GLU A 344 -28.82 15.28 3.98
N GLU A 345 -30.08 14.85 3.96
CA GLU A 345 -30.89 14.65 5.17
C GLU A 345 -30.53 13.35 5.91
N GLN A 346 -30.18 12.31 5.16
CA GLN A 346 -29.96 10.95 5.68
C GLN A 346 -28.55 10.42 5.41
N LYS A 347 -27.60 11.33 5.16
CA LYS A 347 -26.23 11.00 4.73
C LYS A 347 -25.57 9.94 5.60
N ASP A 348 -25.69 10.07 6.92
CA ASP A 348 -25.06 9.14 7.86
C ASP A 348 -25.61 7.72 7.72
N ILE A 349 -26.92 7.56 7.50
CA ILE A 349 -27.57 6.24 7.32
C ILE A 349 -27.30 5.66 5.93
N PHE A 350 -27.14 6.49 4.90
CA PHE A 350 -26.84 6.03 3.55
C PHE A 350 -25.36 5.69 3.33
N ASP A 351 -24.45 6.47 3.92
CA ASP A 351 -23.01 6.31 3.74
C ASP A 351 -22.37 5.36 4.76
N GLU A 352 -22.77 5.46 6.02
CA GLU A 352 -22.15 4.73 7.14
C GLU A 352 -22.97 3.47 7.45
N GLY A 353 -22.28 2.34 7.51
CA GLY A 353 -22.82 1.14 8.15
C GLY A 353 -22.31 1.05 9.57
N ASP A 354 -22.75 0.04 10.30
CA ASP A 354 -22.22 -0.21 11.64
C ASP A 354 -20.77 -0.74 11.58
N ILE A 355 -20.34 -1.36 10.47
CA ILE A 355 -19.05 -2.03 10.34
C ILE A 355 -18.07 -1.21 9.50
N PHE A 356 -16.87 -1.00 10.02
CA PHE A 356 -15.77 -0.28 9.40
C PHE A 356 -14.50 -1.12 9.40
N TYR A 357 -13.84 -1.23 8.25
CA TYR A 357 -12.56 -1.90 8.12
C TYR A 357 -11.42 -0.88 8.20
N THR A 358 -10.37 -1.24 8.93
CA THR A 358 -9.20 -0.38 9.20
C THR A 358 -7.92 -1.13 8.85
N THR A 359 -6.78 -0.44 8.87
CA THR A 359 -5.45 -1.04 8.67
C THR A 359 -5.09 -2.12 9.69
N TRP A 360 -5.72 -2.09 10.86
CA TRP A 360 -5.40 -2.96 11.99
C TRP A 360 -6.51 -3.97 12.33
N GLY A 361 -7.70 -3.85 11.75
CA GLY A 361 -8.85 -4.66 12.13
C GLY A 361 -10.21 -4.06 11.77
N ILE A 362 -11.24 -4.43 12.53
CA ILE A 362 -12.65 -4.10 12.27
C ILE A 362 -13.21 -3.32 13.47
N LYS A 363 -14.01 -2.28 13.19
CA LYS A 363 -14.84 -1.57 14.18
C LYS A 363 -16.31 -1.77 13.83
N GLU A 364 -17.10 -2.32 14.73
CA GLU A 364 -18.55 -2.46 14.61
C GLU A 364 -19.22 -1.58 15.67
N THR A 365 -20.06 -0.62 15.26
CA THR A 365 -20.85 0.22 16.17
C THR A 365 -22.08 -0.56 16.60
N LEU A 366 -22.20 -0.83 17.89
CA LEU A 366 -23.34 -1.56 18.47
C LEU A 366 -24.43 -0.60 18.95
N ASN A 367 -24.03 0.58 19.43
CA ASN A 367 -24.96 1.62 19.84
C ASN A 367 -24.31 3.00 19.79
N ARG A 368 -25.09 4.04 19.47
CA ARG A 368 -24.64 5.43 19.43
C ARG A 368 -25.73 6.35 19.97
N THR A 369 -25.35 7.19 20.92
CA THR A 369 -26.18 8.29 21.44
C THR A 369 -25.33 9.56 21.53
N GLU A 370 -25.93 10.66 21.99
CA GLU A 370 -25.19 11.91 22.24
C GLU A 370 -24.15 11.76 23.36
N GLY A 371 -24.46 11.00 24.42
CA GLY A 371 -23.63 10.87 25.62
C GLY A 371 -22.70 9.65 25.67
N TYR A 372 -22.98 8.61 24.88
CA TYR A 372 -22.13 7.41 24.83
C TYR A 372 -22.18 6.69 23.48
N MET A 373 -21.15 5.88 23.23
CA MET A 373 -21.06 5.01 22.07
C MET A 373 -20.49 3.65 22.49
N VAL A 374 -21.06 2.57 21.96
CA VAL A 374 -20.60 1.20 22.20
C VAL A 374 -20.14 0.62 20.88
N ARG A 375 -18.93 0.06 20.86
CA ARG A 375 -18.35 -0.62 19.70
C ARG A 375 -17.83 -2.00 20.07
N LYS A 376 -17.95 -2.93 19.14
CA LYS A 376 -17.15 -4.15 19.11
C LYS A 376 -15.96 -3.90 18.21
N VAL A 377 -14.76 -4.09 18.75
CA VAL A 377 -13.51 -3.85 18.05
C VAL A 377 -12.75 -5.16 17.92
N THR A 378 -12.38 -5.51 16.70
CA THR A 378 -11.53 -6.66 16.38
C THR A 378 -10.18 -6.14 15.91
N VAL A 379 -9.08 -6.50 16.57
CA VAL A 379 -7.72 -6.19 16.15
C VAL A 379 -7.06 -7.47 15.65
N PHE A 380 -6.62 -7.50 14.40
CA PHE A 380 -6.03 -8.68 13.78
C PHE A 380 -4.64 -9.01 14.38
N PRO A 381 -4.18 -10.27 14.28
CA PRO A 381 -2.85 -10.70 14.71
C PRO A 381 -1.74 -9.79 14.20
N GLY A 382 -0.83 -9.40 15.10
CA GLY A 382 0.32 -8.53 14.81
C GLY A 382 -0.03 -7.06 14.53
N LYS A 383 -1.29 -6.65 14.71
CA LYS A 383 -1.75 -5.28 14.47
C LYS A 383 -1.93 -4.49 15.77
N GLU A 384 -1.98 -3.17 15.64
CA GLU A 384 -2.19 -2.25 16.75
C GLU A 384 -3.09 -1.06 16.39
N ILE A 385 -3.85 -0.61 17.37
CA ILE A 385 -4.47 0.71 17.39
C ILE A 385 -3.40 1.67 17.91
N ALA A 386 -2.93 2.56 17.02
CA ALA A 386 -1.82 3.48 17.29
C ALA A 386 -2.05 4.35 18.55
N LEU A 387 -0.97 4.84 19.14
CA LEU A 387 -1.00 5.66 20.36
C LEU A 387 -1.83 6.94 20.15
N HIS A 388 -2.87 7.14 20.96
CA HIS A 388 -3.76 8.29 20.87
C HIS A 388 -4.33 8.65 22.26
N LYS A 389 -5.10 9.74 22.35
CA LYS A 389 -5.92 10.09 23.53
C LYS A 389 -7.23 10.72 23.10
N HIS A 390 -8.18 10.74 24.02
CA HIS A 390 -9.45 11.43 23.84
C HIS A 390 -9.57 12.61 24.83
N GLU A 391 -9.86 13.81 24.32
CA GLU A 391 -9.95 15.03 25.13
C GLU A 391 -11.30 15.18 25.85
N LYS A 392 -12.35 14.55 25.33
CA LYS A 392 -13.75 14.78 25.73
C LYS A 392 -14.52 13.52 26.09
N ARG A 393 -13.87 12.35 26.05
CA ARG A 393 -14.49 11.06 26.36
C ARG A 393 -13.53 10.16 27.10
N SER A 394 -14.06 9.35 28.01
CA SER A 394 -13.37 8.20 28.58
C SER A 394 -13.79 6.94 27.84
N GLU A 395 -12.99 5.88 27.93
CA GLU A 395 -13.31 4.59 27.33
C GLU A 395 -13.24 3.47 28.37
N HIS A 396 -14.12 2.49 28.24
CA HIS A 396 -14.04 1.22 28.95
C HIS A 396 -13.91 0.12 27.91
N CYS A 397 -12.81 -0.63 27.97
CA CYS A 397 -12.55 -1.75 27.07
C CYS A 397 -12.71 -3.07 27.84
N SER A 398 -13.70 -3.87 27.47
CA SER A 398 -13.90 -5.22 28.00
C SER A 398 -13.37 -6.24 27.00
N ILE A 399 -12.35 -7.02 27.36
CA ILE A 399 -11.75 -8.01 26.48
C ILE A 399 -12.68 -9.23 26.38
N VAL A 400 -13.21 -9.50 25.19
CA VAL A 400 -14.20 -10.57 24.94
C VAL A 400 -13.54 -11.84 24.41
N SER A 401 -12.49 -11.71 23.60
CA SER A 401 -11.76 -12.82 23.01
C SER A 401 -10.31 -12.41 22.71
N GLY A 402 -9.39 -13.37 22.80
CA GLY A 402 -7.96 -13.12 22.61
C GLY A 402 -7.31 -12.40 23.80
N ASN A 403 -6.09 -11.93 23.60
CA ASN A 403 -5.30 -11.21 24.59
C ASN A 403 -4.90 -9.84 24.01
N ALA A 404 -4.89 -8.82 24.85
CA ALA A 404 -4.50 -7.47 24.47
C ALA A 404 -3.24 -7.06 25.21
N THR A 405 -2.31 -6.41 24.51
CA THR A 405 -1.24 -5.64 25.15
C THR A 405 -1.64 -4.18 25.08
N ILE A 406 -2.02 -3.59 26.22
CA ILE A 406 -2.45 -2.20 26.29
C ILE A 406 -1.37 -1.37 26.99
N ILE A 407 -0.98 -0.27 26.33
CA ILE A 407 -0.06 0.72 26.87
C ILE A 407 -0.91 1.90 27.32
N MET A 408 -0.82 2.31 28.58
CA MET A 408 -1.47 3.52 29.12
C MET A 408 -0.44 4.36 29.85
N ASP A 409 -0.26 5.62 29.42
CA ASP A 409 0.72 6.57 29.96
C ASP A 409 2.14 6.00 30.15
N GLY A 410 2.55 5.13 29.23
CA GLY A 410 3.87 4.49 29.21
C GLY A 410 3.98 3.21 30.04
N ILE A 411 2.90 2.78 30.70
CA ILE A 411 2.82 1.49 31.39
C ILE A 411 2.20 0.47 30.44
N THR A 412 2.97 -0.56 30.08
CA THR A 412 2.48 -1.69 29.29
C THR A 412 1.96 -2.79 30.20
N ARG A 413 0.75 -3.28 29.92
CA ARG A 413 0.18 -4.46 30.58
C ARG A 413 -0.51 -5.36 29.56
N GLU A 414 -0.56 -6.64 29.88
CA GLU A 414 -1.34 -7.61 29.12
C GLU A 414 -2.67 -7.84 29.83
N TYR A 415 -3.71 -8.02 29.03
CA TYR A 415 -5.08 -8.23 29.44
C TYR A 415 -5.62 -9.45 28.72
N CYS A 416 -6.24 -10.35 29.46
CA CYS A 416 -6.86 -11.57 28.96
C CYS A 416 -8.37 -11.37 28.81
N ARG A 417 -9.03 -12.39 28.25
CA ARG A 417 -10.49 -12.48 28.25
C ARG A 417 -11.07 -12.18 29.65
N GLU A 418 -12.18 -11.44 29.69
CA GLU A 418 -12.90 -10.97 30.89
C GLU A 418 -12.27 -9.77 31.61
N ASP A 419 -11.04 -9.37 31.26
CA ASP A 419 -10.46 -8.16 31.82
C ASP A 419 -11.18 -6.91 31.32
N ASN A 420 -11.26 -5.91 32.21
CA ASN A 420 -11.86 -4.62 31.95
C ASN A 420 -10.82 -3.52 32.17
N VAL A 421 -10.69 -2.64 31.18
CA VAL A 421 -9.70 -1.58 31.16
C VAL A 421 -10.40 -0.25 31.08
N PHE A 422 -10.21 0.59 32.10
CA PHE A 422 -10.69 1.97 32.08
C PHE A 422 -9.59 2.87 31.54
N ILE A 423 -9.93 3.65 30.52
CA ILE A 423 -9.07 4.61 29.85
C ILE A 423 -9.62 6.00 30.16
N PRO A 424 -9.00 6.76 31.07
CA PRO A 424 -9.46 8.08 31.47
C PRO A 424 -9.43 9.09 30.33
N VAL A 425 -10.26 10.14 30.44
CA VAL A 425 -10.17 11.33 29.57
C VAL A 425 -8.74 11.89 29.61
N GLY A 426 -8.16 12.15 28.45
CA GLY A 426 -6.82 12.69 28.29
C GLY A 426 -5.68 11.68 28.41
N CYS A 427 -5.95 10.41 28.73
CA CYS A 427 -4.94 9.36 28.88
C CYS A 427 -4.41 8.91 27.51
N PHE A 428 -3.08 8.89 27.37
CA PHE A 428 -2.45 8.32 26.18
C PHE A 428 -2.50 6.81 26.24
N HIS A 429 -3.10 6.19 25.24
CA HIS A 429 -3.22 4.75 25.19
C HIS A 429 -3.08 4.16 23.79
N CYS A 430 -2.67 2.89 23.75
CA CYS A 430 -2.48 2.07 22.55
C CYS A 430 -2.91 0.64 22.89
N ILE A 431 -3.62 -0.02 21.97
CA ILE A 431 -4.09 -1.40 22.13
C ILE A 431 -3.43 -2.23 21.03
N LYS A 432 -2.62 -3.21 21.40
CA LYS A 432 -1.91 -4.09 20.47
C LYS A 432 -2.42 -5.52 20.57
N ASN A 433 -2.49 -6.20 19.44
CA ASN A 433 -2.63 -7.64 19.38
C ASN A 433 -1.31 -8.26 18.91
N VAL A 434 -0.42 -8.59 19.85
CA VAL A 434 0.85 -9.26 19.56
C VAL A 434 0.70 -10.79 19.45
N PHE A 435 -0.53 -11.30 19.50
CA PHE A 435 -0.84 -12.72 19.57
C PHE A 435 -1.36 -13.27 18.23
N ALA A 436 -1.41 -14.59 18.11
CA ALA A 436 -1.76 -15.29 16.87
C ALA A 436 -3.25 -15.32 16.53
N LYS A 437 -4.13 -14.96 17.47
CA LYS A 437 -5.60 -14.97 17.28
C LYS A 437 -6.12 -13.55 17.33
N ASP A 438 -7.26 -13.31 16.68
CA ASP A 438 -7.98 -12.04 16.75
C ASP A 438 -8.24 -11.65 18.21
N LEU A 439 -7.90 -10.40 18.52
CA LEU A 439 -8.31 -9.73 19.75
C LEU A 439 -9.67 -9.09 19.50
N VAL A 440 -10.67 -9.41 20.32
CA VAL A 440 -11.99 -8.78 20.28
C VAL A 440 -12.28 -8.14 21.63
N PHE A 441 -12.64 -6.87 21.65
CA PHE A 441 -13.06 -6.16 22.84
C PHE A 441 -14.29 -5.28 22.59
N ILE A 442 -15.09 -5.04 23.64
CA ILE A 442 -16.16 -4.04 23.62
C ILE A 442 -15.60 -2.74 24.16
N GLU A 443 -15.66 -1.69 23.35
CA GLU A 443 -15.32 -0.31 23.70
C GLU A 443 -16.60 0.45 24.06
N VAL A 444 -16.70 0.95 25.29
CA VAL A 444 -17.75 1.87 25.72
C VAL A 444 -17.14 3.24 25.93
N SER A 445 -17.47 4.18 25.06
CA SER A 445 -17.06 5.57 25.12
C SER A 445 -18.12 6.44 25.78
N VAL A 446 -17.75 7.29 26.74
CA VAL A 446 -18.68 8.15 27.48
C VAL A 446 -18.16 9.60 27.53
N GLY A 447 -19.00 10.59 27.19
CA GLY A 447 -18.69 12.03 27.28
C GLY A 447 -19.41 12.91 26.23
N ASP A 448 -19.32 14.24 26.38
CA ASP A 448 -20.05 15.30 25.64
C ASP A 448 -19.81 15.35 24.11
N SER A 449 -19.11 14.36 23.56
CA SER A 449 -18.88 14.20 22.12
C SER A 449 -18.69 12.74 21.72
N ALA A 450 -19.17 11.77 22.52
CA ALA A 450 -19.04 10.34 22.23
C ALA A 450 -19.64 9.96 20.87
N GLY A 451 -20.64 10.72 20.40
CA GLY A 451 -21.27 10.58 19.08
C GLY A 451 -20.58 11.31 17.92
N GLN A 452 -19.74 12.33 18.14
CA GLN A 452 -19.14 13.14 17.06
C GLN A 452 -17.72 12.67 16.71
N LYS A 453 -17.32 12.80 15.42
CA LYS A 453 -15.92 12.65 14.96
C LYS A 453 -15.08 13.78 15.57
N THR A 454 -14.76 13.65 16.85
CA THR A 454 -13.74 14.48 17.49
C THR A 454 -12.38 13.92 17.11
N GLY A 455 -11.50 14.78 16.60
CA GLY A 455 -10.14 14.39 16.28
C GLY A 455 -9.46 13.86 17.53
N ASP A 456 -9.17 12.56 17.55
CA ASP A 456 -8.31 11.96 18.55
C ASP A 456 -6.98 12.73 18.51
N MET A 457 -6.70 13.46 19.59
CA MET A 457 -5.45 14.21 19.68
C MET A 457 -4.34 13.22 20.01
N VAL A 458 -3.68 12.68 18.99
CA VAL A 458 -2.35 12.09 19.16
C VAL A 458 -1.47 13.10 19.93
N ARG A 459 -0.62 12.62 20.85
CA ARG A 459 0.24 13.48 21.68
C ARG A 459 0.85 14.53 20.77
N ALA A 460 0.79 15.82 21.15
CA ALA A 460 1.47 16.87 20.42
C ALA A 460 2.94 16.45 20.34
N MET A 461 3.28 15.87 19.19
CA MET A 461 4.58 15.33 18.89
C MET A 461 5.47 16.55 18.74
N ASP A 462 6.68 16.49 19.28
CA ASP A 462 7.66 17.53 18.97
C ASP A 462 7.72 17.63 17.43
N ASP A 463 7.54 18.85 16.91
CA ASP A 463 7.48 19.08 15.47
C ASP A 463 8.79 18.66 14.80
N PHE A 464 9.88 18.67 15.57
CA PHE A 464 11.18 18.09 15.24
C PHE A 464 11.94 17.70 16.52
N VAL A 465 12.92 16.81 16.40
CA VAL A 465 13.86 16.46 17.48
C VAL A 465 15.30 16.67 17.06
N LYS A 466 16.12 17.14 17.99
CA LYS A 466 17.58 17.28 17.80
C LYS A 466 18.28 15.97 18.15
N LEU A 467 19.13 15.50 17.24
CA LEU A 467 19.85 14.23 17.35
C LEU A 467 21.31 14.47 17.74
N GLY A 468 21.76 13.73 18.75
CA GLY A 468 23.15 13.55 19.12
C GLY A 468 23.69 12.28 18.48
N PRO A 469 24.88 12.32 17.87
CA PRO A 469 25.40 11.21 17.09
C PRO A 469 26.00 10.08 17.95
N ALA A 470 26.16 8.91 17.35
CA ALA A 470 27.06 7.87 17.86
C ALA A 470 28.44 8.00 17.18
N TYR A 471 29.53 7.95 17.96
CA TYR A 471 30.89 8.10 17.44
C TYR A 471 31.58 6.75 17.25
N LYS A 472 32.40 6.64 16.20
CA LYS A 472 33.31 5.52 15.94
C LYS A 472 34.73 6.05 15.79
N ASP A 473 35.69 5.42 16.46
CA ASP A 473 37.10 5.82 16.51
C ASP A 473 38.00 4.83 15.75
N TYR A 474 37.56 4.43 14.55
CA TYR A 474 38.31 3.52 13.68
C TYR A 474 39.71 4.04 13.32
N LEU A 475 40.60 3.12 12.92
CA LEU A 475 42.04 3.35 12.68
C LEU A 475 42.38 4.46 11.66
N TRP A 476 41.42 4.84 10.84
CA TRP A 476 41.56 5.84 9.78
C TRP A 476 41.04 7.23 10.16
N GLY A 477 40.41 7.37 11.33
CA GLY A 477 39.84 8.63 11.81
C GLY A 477 40.87 9.68 12.20
N GLY A 478 40.40 10.92 12.32
CA GLY A 478 41.20 12.07 12.74
C GLY A 478 40.45 13.01 13.70
N THR A 479 40.92 14.25 13.77
CA THR A 479 40.41 15.27 14.70
C THR A 479 39.52 16.32 14.04
N ARG A 480 39.28 16.27 12.72
CA ARG A 480 38.56 17.35 12.00
C ARG A 480 37.12 17.48 12.48
N LEU A 481 36.45 16.38 12.83
CA LEU A 481 35.09 16.41 13.40
C LEU A 481 35.05 17.11 14.76
N PHE A 482 36.10 16.94 15.57
CA PHE A 482 36.24 17.64 16.83
C PHE A 482 36.54 19.13 16.61
N GLU A 483 37.53 19.45 15.78
CA GLU A 483 37.99 20.83 15.55
C GLU A 483 36.93 21.69 14.86
N LYS A 484 36.26 21.16 13.84
CA LYS A 484 35.27 21.88 13.03
C LYS A 484 33.88 21.94 13.66
N TYR A 485 33.44 20.85 14.29
CA TYR A 485 32.06 20.71 14.80
C TYR A 485 31.95 20.62 16.32
N GLY A 486 33.08 20.53 17.03
CA GLY A 486 33.09 20.33 18.49
C GLY A 486 32.58 18.96 18.91
N LYS A 487 32.62 17.96 18.03
CA LYS A 487 32.18 16.59 18.30
C LYS A 487 33.18 15.91 19.22
N LYS A 488 32.74 15.53 20.43
CA LYS A 488 33.59 14.99 21.50
C LYS A 488 33.14 13.59 21.86
N ASN A 489 34.03 12.61 21.70
CA ASN A 489 33.87 11.30 22.31
C ASN A 489 34.48 11.36 23.73
N LYS A 490 33.65 11.16 24.77
CA LYS A 490 34.11 11.27 26.17
C LYS A 490 35.13 10.20 26.54
N ASP A 491 35.11 9.08 25.84
CA ASP A 491 35.97 7.93 26.12
C ASP A 491 37.29 7.99 25.33
N ASN A 492 37.44 8.98 24.43
CA ASN A 492 38.65 9.20 23.63
C ASN A 492 39.28 10.57 23.93
N LYS A 493 40.37 10.56 24.72
CA LYS A 493 41.13 11.77 25.10
C LYS A 493 41.83 12.45 23.94
N ASP A 494 42.16 11.71 22.89
CA ASP A 494 42.83 12.23 21.70
C ASP A 494 41.82 12.80 20.69
N HIS A 495 40.52 12.71 20.99
CA HIS A 495 39.42 13.23 20.19
C HIS A 495 39.39 12.71 18.74
N ILE A 496 39.99 11.53 18.50
CA ILE A 496 39.95 10.86 17.21
C ILE A 496 38.55 10.30 16.97
N ILE A 497 37.91 10.76 15.89
CA ILE A 497 36.59 10.32 15.46
C ILE A 497 36.67 10.05 13.96
N ALA A 498 36.46 8.79 13.59
CA ALA A 498 36.41 8.33 12.21
C ALA A 498 35.02 8.57 11.61
N GLU A 499 33.99 8.09 12.29
CA GLU A 499 32.60 8.28 11.89
C GLU A 499 31.79 8.93 13.00
N SER A 500 30.91 9.84 12.62
CA SER A 500 29.86 10.39 13.46
C SER A 500 28.51 10.08 12.83
N TRP A 501 27.75 9.17 13.45
CA TRP A 501 26.47 8.71 12.94
C TRP A 501 25.38 9.69 13.38
N GLU A 502 25.09 10.64 12.49
CA GLU A 502 24.23 11.80 12.75
C GLU A 502 22.76 11.42 12.92
N VAL A 503 22.25 10.61 11.99
CA VAL A 503 20.88 10.12 11.98
C VAL A 503 20.92 8.62 11.86
N SER A 504 20.81 7.93 12.99
CA SER A 504 20.97 6.49 13.06
C SER A 504 19.94 5.84 13.97
N ALA A 505 19.14 4.95 13.39
CA ALA A 505 18.34 3.99 14.13
C ALA A 505 19.00 2.61 14.21
N HIS A 506 20.22 2.48 13.70
CA HIS A 506 20.93 1.21 13.61
C HIS A 506 21.44 0.78 14.99
N SER A 507 21.29 -0.51 15.33
CA SER A 507 21.64 -1.08 16.64
C SER A 507 23.11 -0.89 17.02
N ALA A 508 24.01 -0.98 16.03
CA ALA A 508 25.44 -0.78 16.21
C ALA A 508 25.84 0.65 16.64
N GLY A 509 24.97 1.66 16.47
CA GLY A 509 25.29 3.04 16.81
C GLY A 509 24.07 3.95 16.75
N PRO A 510 23.07 3.79 17.63
CA PRO A 510 21.86 4.58 17.58
C PRO A 510 22.13 6.02 18.04
N SER A 511 21.56 7.00 17.34
CA SER A 511 21.53 8.40 17.78
C SER A 511 20.69 8.56 19.06
N ILE A 512 20.86 9.67 19.77
CA ILE A 512 20.12 9.98 21.01
C ILE A 512 19.49 11.37 20.89
N ILE A 513 18.26 11.54 21.37
CA ILE A 513 17.61 12.85 21.39
C ILE A 513 18.28 13.75 22.43
N THR A 514 18.69 14.97 22.05
CA THR A 514 19.47 15.86 22.95
C THR A 514 18.66 17.00 23.57
N GLU A 515 17.47 17.29 23.04
CA GLU A 515 16.61 18.41 23.44
C GLU A 515 15.13 18.00 23.44
N GLY A 516 14.26 18.84 24.01
CA GLY A 516 12.81 18.61 23.98
C GLY A 516 12.31 17.51 24.92
N ASN A 517 11.08 17.06 24.69
CA ASN A 517 10.36 16.16 25.60
C ASN A 517 10.90 14.73 25.58
N ALA A 518 11.58 14.35 24.50
CA ALA A 518 12.19 13.03 24.33
C ALA A 518 13.69 13.01 24.68
N LYS A 519 14.25 14.08 25.26
CA LYS A 519 15.68 14.17 25.62
C LYS A 519 16.17 12.94 26.41
N GLY A 520 17.29 12.38 25.98
CA GLY A 520 17.92 11.19 26.57
C GLY A 520 17.40 9.85 26.00
N MET A 521 16.33 9.87 25.21
CA MET A 521 15.81 8.69 24.51
C MET A 521 16.69 8.34 23.31
N THR A 522 16.89 7.05 23.04
CA THR A 522 17.53 6.62 21.79
C THR A 522 16.59 6.88 20.61
N PHE A 523 17.14 7.20 19.45
CA PHE A 523 16.36 7.48 18.26
C PHE A 523 15.46 6.30 17.84
N PRO A 524 15.89 5.02 17.89
CA PRO A 524 14.99 3.88 17.68
C PRO A 524 13.76 3.88 18.59
N LYS A 525 13.95 4.09 19.91
CA LYS A 525 12.84 4.13 20.87
C LYS A 525 11.91 5.32 20.61
N TYR A 526 12.47 6.45 20.16
CA TYR A 526 11.67 7.60 19.75
C TYR A 526 10.83 7.27 18.51
N LEU A 527 11.41 6.62 17.51
CA LEU A 527 10.71 6.18 16.29
C LEU A 527 9.58 5.18 16.59
N GLU A 528 9.82 4.22 17.49
CA GLU A 528 8.79 3.30 17.99
C GLU A 528 7.64 4.06 18.67
N LYS A 529 7.97 5.08 19.49
CA LYS A 529 6.98 5.87 20.22
C LYS A 529 6.11 6.76 19.32
N ILE A 530 6.69 7.35 18.29
CA ILE A 530 5.94 8.21 17.34
C ILE A 530 5.14 7.40 16.31
N GLY A 531 5.46 6.11 16.16
CA GLY A 531 4.82 5.22 15.21
C GLY A 531 5.30 5.42 13.77
N LYS A 532 5.22 4.36 12.97
CA LYS A 532 5.70 4.33 11.58
C LYS A 532 4.94 5.29 10.64
N GLU A 533 3.69 5.63 10.95
CA GLU A 533 2.91 6.62 10.21
C GLU A 533 3.57 8.02 10.25
N ALA A 534 4.31 8.33 11.31
CA ALA A 534 5.04 9.59 11.45
C ALA A 534 6.26 9.70 10.51
N TRP A 535 6.62 8.61 9.81
CA TRP A 535 7.72 8.60 8.85
C TRP A 535 7.24 8.96 7.43
N GLY A 536 5.93 9.07 7.21
CA GLY A 536 5.31 9.35 5.91
C GLY A 536 4.97 8.08 5.12
N TRP A 537 4.04 8.20 4.17
CA TRP A 537 3.48 7.02 3.49
C TRP A 537 4.52 6.28 2.64
N LYS A 538 5.55 6.95 2.13
CA LYS A 538 6.66 6.32 1.39
C LYS A 538 7.48 5.37 2.27
N CYS A 539 7.45 5.55 3.58
CA CYS A 539 8.17 4.71 4.52
C CYS A 539 7.40 3.43 4.91
N LYS A 540 6.13 3.28 4.47
CA LYS A 540 5.30 2.11 4.80
C LYS A 540 5.91 0.75 4.41
N PRO A 541 6.61 0.60 3.27
CA PRO A 541 7.23 -0.67 2.91
C PRO A 541 8.41 -1.10 3.80
N PHE A 542 9.02 -0.19 4.57
CA PHE A 542 10.25 -0.49 5.33
C PHE A 542 9.94 -0.97 6.74
N ASP A 543 10.24 -2.22 7.08
CA ASP A 543 10.05 -2.78 8.44
C ASP A 543 10.79 -2.03 9.56
N ARG A 544 11.88 -1.35 9.23
CA ARG A 544 12.74 -0.58 10.14
C ARG A 544 13.04 0.77 9.51
N PHE A 545 13.58 1.70 10.30
CA PHE A 545 13.93 3.02 9.78
C PHE A 545 14.96 2.90 8.64
N PRO A 546 14.70 3.49 7.46
CA PRO A 546 15.39 3.12 6.23
C PRO A 546 16.72 3.85 6.00
N LEU A 547 17.04 4.89 6.77
CA LEU A 547 18.16 5.80 6.47
C LEU A 547 19.22 5.81 7.57
N LEU A 548 20.48 5.89 7.18
CA LEU A 548 21.62 6.18 8.04
C LEU A 548 22.44 7.33 7.42
N ILE A 549 22.67 8.40 8.18
CA ILE A 549 23.48 9.55 7.75
C ILE A 549 24.70 9.68 8.65
N LYS A 550 25.88 9.86 8.06
CA LYS A 550 27.16 9.96 8.77
C LYS A 550 28.00 11.12 8.29
N LEU A 551 28.85 11.62 9.18
CA LEU A 551 30.03 12.40 8.83
C LEU A 551 31.28 11.52 8.98
N ILE A 552 32.14 11.52 7.96
CA ILE A 552 33.32 10.67 7.86
C ILE A 552 34.57 11.56 7.77
N ASP A 553 35.51 11.39 8.70
CA ASP A 553 36.84 12.02 8.65
C ASP A 553 37.89 10.98 8.26
N ALA A 554 38.14 10.86 6.95
CA ALA A 554 39.16 9.96 6.41
C ALA A 554 40.54 10.62 6.46
N THR A 555 41.17 10.59 7.64
CA THR A 555 42.58 11.02 7.78
C THR A 555 43.54 9.98 7.18
N LYS A 556 43.14 8.71 7.14
CA LYS A 556 43.78 7.65 6.34
C LYS A 556 42.75 7.00 5.44
N SER A 557 43.21 6.25 4.42
CA SER A 557 42.31 5.54 3.51
C SER A 557 41.48 4.48 4.23
N LEU A 558 40.19 4.40 3.94
CA LEU A 558 39.30 3.32 4.37
C LEU A 558 39.59 2.06 3.56
N SER A 559 39.16 0.91 4.07
CA SER A 559 39.31 -0.36 3.36
C SER A 559 38.64 -0.34 1.99
N VAL A 560 39.21 -1.07 1.03
CA VAL A 560 38.51 -1.41 -0.21
C VAL A 560 37.44 -2.44 0.12
N GLN A 561 36.21 -2.13 -0.28
CA GLN A 561 35.03 -2.87 0.14
C GLN A 561 33.95 -2.89 -0.93
N VAL A 562 32.96 -3.77 -0.73
CA VAL A 562 31.72 -3.83 -1.50
C VAL A 562 30.55 -4.01 -0.53
N HIS A 563 29.39 -3.52 -0.96
CA HIS A 563 28.16 -3.56 -0.19
C HIS A 563 27.12 -4.45 -0.89
N PRO A 564 26.40 -5.31 -0.15
CA PRO A 564 25.35 -6.13 -0.72
C PRO A 564 24.11 -5.33 -1.12
N ASP A 565 23.34 -5.88 -2.06
CA ASP A 565 21.98 -5.42 -2.33
C ASP A 565 20.99 -5.91 -1.26
N ASP A 566 19.72 -5.51 -1.36
CA ASP A 566 18.72 -5.88 -0.36
C ASP A 566 18.46 -7.39 -0.30
N VAL A 567 18.56 -8.10 -1.43
CA VAL A 567 18.24 -9.54 -1.50
C VAL A 567 19.34 -10.33 -0.78
N TYR A 568 20.59 -10.04 -1.08
CA TYR A 568 21.73 -10.68 -0.43
C TYR A 568 21.80 -10.28 1.05
N ALA A 569 21.70 -8.99 1.37
CA ALA A 569 21.80 -8.51 2.74
C ALA A 569 20.69 -9.08 3.65
N MET A 570 19.45 -9.15 3.16
CA MET A 570 18.35 -9.66 3.96
C MET A 570 18.49 -11.17 4.22
N SER A 571 18.96 -11.94 3.23
CA SER A 571 19.12 -13.40 3.35
C SER A 571 20.32 -13.80 4.20
N VAL A 572 21.43 -13.05 4.15
CA VAL A 572 22.69 -13.40 4.81
C VAL A 572 22.89 -12.67 6.14
N GLU A 573 22.54 -11.38 6.21
CA GLU A 573 22.81 -10.52 7.36
C GLU A 573 21.54 -10.15 8.17
N GLY A 574 20.34 -10.32 7.59
CA GLY A 574 19.08 -9.90 8.22
C GLY A 574 18.95 -8.36 8.35
N GLU A 575 19.65 -7.63 7.48
CA GLU A 575 19.68 -6.17 7.38
C GLU A 575 19.29 -5.71 5.98
N TYR A 576 19.08 -4.39 5.79
CA TYR A 576 18.91 -3.83 4.46
C TYR A 576 20.21 -3.92 3.64
N GLY A 577 20.07 -3.84 2.31
CA GLY A 577 21.20 -3.57 1.44
C GLY A 577 21.81 -2.20 1.74
N LYS A 578 22.95 -1.92 1.09
CA LYS A 578 23.68 -0.67 1.35
C LYS A 578 24.07 0.02 0.06
N ASN A 579 23.10 0.73 -0.50
CA ASN A 579 23.34 1.82 -1.45
C ASN A 579 23.64 3.10 -0.67
N GLU A 580 24.57 3.90 -1.19
CA GLU A 580 25.04 5.10 -0.52
C GLU A 580 25.39 6.24 -1.47
N MET A 581 25.49 7.43 -0.92
CA MET A 581 25.91 8.64 -1.59
C MET A 581 26.88 9.41 -0.71
N TRP A 582 27.96 9.90 -1.30
CA TRP A 582 28.96 10.74 -0.65
C TRP A 582 28.88 12.15 -1.20
N TYR A 583 28.80 13.12 -0.29
CA TYR A 583 29.02 14.53 -0.59
C TYR A 583 30.35 14.97 0.02
N VAL A 584 31.28 15.41 -0.82
CA VAL A 584 32.62 15.83 -0.40
C VAL A 584 32.55 17.22 0.23
N MET A 585 32.64 17.27 1.56
CA MET A 585 32.57 18.51 2.32
C MET A 585 33.91 19.25 2.41
N ASP A 586 35.00 18.48 2.33
CA ASP A 586 36.37 18.98 2.30
C ASP A 586 37.31 17.92 1.70
N ALA A 587 38.36 18.36 1.01
CA ALA A 587 39.30 17.49 0.31
C ALA A 587 40.71 18.11 0.28
N ALA A 588 41.72 17.30 0.58
CA ALA A 588 43.12 17.67 0.32
C ALA A 588 43.43 17.72 -1.19
N GLU A 589 44.53 18.36 -1.58
CA GLU A 589 44.89 18.65 -2.99
C GLU A 589 44.95 17.39 -3.89
N ASP A 590 45.35 16.25 -3.33
CA ASP A 590 45.43 14.96 -4.04
C ASP A 590 44.37 13.94 -3.59
N ALA A 591 43.35 14.36 -2.84
CA ALA A 591 42.35 13.45 -2.31
C ALA A 591 41.52 12.79 -3.42
N GLY A 592 41.10 11.55 -3.18
CA GLY A 592 40.40 10.76 -4.18
C GLY A 592 39.59 9.62 -3.61
N LEU A 593 38.89 8.92 -4.49
CA LEU A 593 38.09 7.75 -4.18
C LEU A 593 38.51 6.60 -5.08
N TYR A 594 38.36 5.36 -4.61
CA TYR A 594 38.20 4.22 -5.51
C TYR A 594 36.71 3.98 -5.70
N VAL A 595 36.23 3.90 -6.95
CA VAL A 595 34.83 3.56 -7.28
C VAL A 595 34.81 2.79 -8.59
N GLY A 596 34.52 1.49 -8.52
CA GLY A 596 34.54 0.58 -9.66
C GLY A 596 35.94 0.13 -10.11
N PHE A 597 35.96 -0.72 -11.13
CA PHE A 597 37.19 -1.16 -11.80
C PHE A 597 37.49 -0.26 -13.01
N LYS A 598 38.78 -0.08 -13.33
CA LYS A 598 39.23 0.71 -14.51
C LYS A 598 38.83 0.08 -15.83
N GLU A 599 38.74 -1.25 -15.83
CA GLU A 599 38.37 -2.11 -16.93
C GLU A 599 37.52 -3.26 -16.40
N GLU A 600 36.82 -3.95 -17.29
CA GLU A 600 36.05 -5.14 -16.92
C GLU A 600 37.02 -6.28 -16.56
N ILE A 601 36.80 -6.90 -15.40
CA ILE A 601 37.63 -8.03 -14.92
C ILE A 601 36.74 -9.20 -14.52
N THR A 602 37.25 -10.43 -14.48
CA THR A 602 36.48 -11.58 -13.96
C THR A 602 36.64 -11.75 -12.45
N ALA A 603 35.78 -12.58 -11.84
CA ALA A 603 35.91 -12.95 -10.43
C ALA A 603 37.26 -13.62 -10.11
N GLU A 604 37.77 -14.46 -11.02
CA GLU A 604 39.07 -15.11 -10.88
C GLU A 604 40.22 -14.11 -10.94
N GLN A 605 40.15 -13.14 -11.86
CA GLN A 605 41.13 -12.06 -11.95
C GLN A 605 41.11 -11.18 -10.69
N CYS A 606 39.91 -10.82 -10.21
CA CYS A 606 39.75 -10.06 -8.97
C CYS A 606 40.36 -10.81 -7.78
N ARG A 607 40.08 -12.11 -7.63
CA ARG A 607 40.67 -12.96 -6.59
C ARG A 607 42.19 -13.00 -6.70
N ALA A 608 42.75 -13.17 -7.89
CA ALA A 608 44.20 -13.16 -8.10
C ALA A 608 44.84 -11.81 -7.71
N HIS A 609 44.19 -10.69 -8.02
CA HIS A 609 44.69 -9.38 -7.60
C HIS A 609 44.66 -9.18 -6.08
N ILE A 610 43.66 -9.71 -5.40
CA ILE A 610 43.58 -9.68 -3.92
C ILE A 610 44.71 -10.50 -3.31
N GLU A 611 44.88 -11.75 -3.76
CA GLU A 611 45.91 -12.67 -3.25
C GLU A 611 47.34 -12.16 -3.47
N ASN A 612 47.57 -11.50 -4.61
CA ASN A 612 48.87 -10.93 -4.97
C ASN A 612 49.08 -9.51 -4.41
N GLY A 613 48.12 -8.92 -3.71
CA GLY A 613 48.22 -7.57 -3.14
C GLY A 613 48.24 -6.44 -4.18
N THR A 614 47.67 -6.67 -5.37
CA THR A 614 47.65 -5.73 -6.52
C THR A 614 46.24 -5.20 -6.83
N LEU A 615 45.27 -5.38 -5.93
CA LEU A 615 43.88 -4.96 -6.15
C LEU A 615 43.76 -3.47 -6.54
N THR A 616 44.54 -2.59 -5.93
CA THR A 616 44.48 -1.14 -6.23
C THR A 616 44.90 -0.80 -7.66
N ASP A 617 45.64 -1.67 -8.33
CA ASP A 617 46.12 -1.41 -9.69
C ASP A 617 44.98 -1.46 -10.71
N VAL A 618 43.92 -2.23 -10.40
CA VAL A 618 42.74 -2.40 -11.26
C VAL A 618 41.54 -1.55 -10.84
N LEU A 619 41.61 -0.84 -9.71
CA LEU A 619 40.52 0.03 -9.23
C LEU A 619 40.53 1.41 -9.88
N GLN A 620 39.38 1.90 -10.29
CA GLN A 620 39.25 3.24 -10.83
C GLN A 620 39.42 4.29 -9.72
N ARG A 621 40.55 5.00 -9.77
CA ARG A 621 40.82 6.14 -8.87
C ARG A 621 40.22 7.41 -9.46
N ILE A 622 39.38 8.07 -8.69
CA ILE A 622 38.73 9.31 -9.08
C ILE A 622 39.23 10.44 -8.18
N PRO A 623 39.88 11.48 -8.73
CA PRO A 623 40.21 12.68 -7.96
C PRO A 623 38.92 13.45 -7.64
N VAL A 624 38.82 14.00 -6.42
CA VAL A 624 37.61 14.72 -5.98
C VAL A 624 37.96 16.02 -5.26
N LYS A 625 37.03 16.96 -5.26
CA LYS A 625 37.14 18.25 -4.57
C LYS A 625 35.87 18.56 -3.76
N LYS A 626 35.93 19.58 -2.91
CA LYS A 626 34.76 20.07 -2.16
C LYS A 626 33.60 20.36 -3.13
N GLY A 627 32.43 19.82 -2.83
CA GLY A 627 31.21 19.98 -3.62
C GLY A 627 30.89 18.79 -4.53
N ASP A 628 31.84 17.89 -4.78
CA ASP A 628 31.58 16.71 -5.61
C ASP A 628 30.61 15.75 -4.91
N VAL A 629 29.76 15.08 -5.70
CA VAL A 629 28.80 14.08 -5.25
C VAL A 629 29.02 12.78 -5.98
N ILE A 630 29.06 11.67 -5.25
CA ILE A 630 29.24 10.33 -5.78
C ILE A 630 28.13 9.44 -5.25
N PHE A 631 27.39 8.78 -6.13
CA PHE A 631 26.45 7.73 -5.76
C PHE A 631 27.11 6.36 -5.94
N VAL A 632 27.13 5.55 -4.90
CA VAL A 632 27.72 4.21 -4.90
C VAL A 632 26.59 3.18 -4.75
N LYS A 633 26.27 2.53 -5.86
CA LYS A 633 25.27 1.46 -5.89
C LYS A 633 25.84 0.21 -5.20
N ALA A 634 24.98 -0.53 -4.50
CA ALA A 634 25.31 -1.86 -4.01
C ALA A 634 25.93 -2.73 -5.13
N GLY A 635 26.95 -3.49 -4.76
CA GLY A 635 27.81 -4.29 -5.63
C GLY A 635 28.99 -3.56 -6.26
N THR A 636 29.08 -2.23 -6.13
CA THR A 636 30.25 -1.48 -6.63
C THR A 636 31.43 -1.64 -5.68
N VAL A 637 32.61 -2.03 -6.16
CA VAL A 637 33.85 -1.97 -5.35
C VAL A 637 34.24 -0.52 -5.10
N HIS A 638 34.57 -0.14 -3.87
CA HIS A 638 34.90 1.25 -3.57
C HIS A 638 35.75 1.41 -2.30
N ALA A 639 36.35 2.59 -2.16
CA ALA A 639 37.03 3.03 -0.94
C ALA A 639 37.13 4.57 -0.88
N ILE A 640 36.92 5.13 0.30
CA ILE A 640 37.25 6.54 0.61
C ILE A 640 38.76 6.61 0.91
N LEU A 641 39.52 7.42 0.18
CA LEU A 641 40.95 7.60 0.45
C LEU A 641 41.22 8.72 1.45
N GLU A 642 42.46 8.80 1.89
CA GLU A 642 42.90 9.81 2.85
C GLU A 642 42.69 11.26 2.38
N GLY A 643 42.51 12.16 3.34
CA GLY A 643 42.35 13.59 3.11
C GLY A 643 40.89 14.06 2.97
N LEU A 644 39.89 13.17 3.07
CA LEU A 644 38.49 13.50 2.80
C LEU A 644 37.65 13.72 4.05
N LEU A 645 36.81 14.75 4.03
CA LEU A 645 35.69 14.92 4.97
C LEU A 645 34.38 14.77 4.17
N ILE A 646 33.58 13.76 4.50
CA ILE A 646 32.42 13.36 3.71
C ILE A 646 31.15 13.37 4.56
N LEU A 647 30.04 13.80 3.95
CA LEU A 647 28.70 13.44 4.38
C LEU A 647 28.26 12.21 3.60
N GLU A 648 28.06 11.09 4.30
CA GLU A 648 27.55 9.84 3.73
C GLU A 648 26.06 9.69 4.06
N ILE A 649 25.25 9.48 3.02
CA ILE A 649 23.82 9.17 3.14
C ILE A 649 23.62 7.79 2.55
N GLN A 650 23.11 6.86 3.35
CA GLN A 650 22.99 5.46 2.97
C GLN A 650 21.69 4.84 3.49
N GLN A 651 21.34 3.68 2.92
CA GLN A 651 20.37 2.81 3.57
C GLN A 651 20.83 2.45 5.00
N SER A 652 19.89 2.21 5.90
CA SER A 652 20.17 1.83 7.29
C SER A 652 20.71 0.40 7.38
N SER A 653 22.01 0.25 7.11
CA SER A 653 22.73 -1.02 7.04
C SER A 653 24.19 -0.82 7.42
N ASN A 654 24.77 -1.81 8.09
CA ASN A 654 26.20 -1.84 8.39
C ASN A 654 26.94 -2.97 7.65
N ALA A 655 26.27 -3.64 6.70
CA ALA A 655 26.83 -4.75 5.93
C ALA A 655 27.99 -4.28 5.03
N THR A 656 29.21 -4.75 5.32
CA THR A 656 30.43 -4.34 4.62
C THR A 656 31.33 -5.54 4.36
N TYR A 657 31.57 -5.86 3.09
CA TYR A 657 32.47 -6.94 2.70
C TYR A 657 33.82 -6.37 2.25
N ARG A 658 34.86 -6.67 3.02
CA ARG A 658 36.18 -6.08 2.85
C ARG A 658 37.03 -6.93 1.92
N LEU A 659 37.59 -6.32 0.88
CA LEU A 659 38.50 -6.96 -0.07
C LEU A 659 39.96 -6.70 0.30
N TYR A 660 40.29 -5.48 0.73
CA TYR A 660 41.66 -5.09 1.06
C TYR A 660 41.72 -4.01 2.14
N ASP A 661 42.74 -4.06 2.98
CA ASP A 661 42.88 -3.15 4.12
C ASP A 661 44.27 -2.52 4.32
N TYR A 662 45.11 -2.52 3.27
CA TYR A 662 46.48 -2.00 3.32
C TYR A 662 47.37 -2.70 4.36
N ASP A 663 47.07 -3.97 4.64
CA ASP A 663 47.79 -4.80 5.62
C ASP A 663 47.94 -4.17 7.02
N ARG A 664 47.01 -3.26 7.36
CA ARG A 664 47.00 -2.56 8.63
C ARG A 664 46.71 -3.52 9.77
N VAL A 665 47.38 -3.28 10.89
CA VAL A 665 47.17 -3.98 12.13
C VAL A 665 46.49 -3.09 13.16
N ASP A 666 45.62 -3.68 13.98
CA ASP A 666 45.00 -3.01 15.12
C ASP A 666 46.00 -2.79 16.26
N LYS A 667 45.53 -2.20 17.37
CA LYS A 667 46.36 -1.94 18.57
C LYS A 667 46.95 -3.22 19.19
N ASN A 668 46.41 -4.38 18.85
CA ASN A 668 46.83 -5.70 19.35
C ASN A 668 47.71 -6.45 18.33
N GLY A 669 48.02 -5.85 17.18
CA GLY A 669 48.84 -6.45 16.13
C GLY A 669 48.07 -7.35 15.15
N ASN A 670 46.73 -7.41 15.23
CA ASN A 670 45.92 -8.26 14.36
C ASN A 670 45.50 -7.52 13.09
N LYS A 671 45.56 -8.20 11.93
CA LYS A 671 44.93 -7.71 10.69
C LYS A 671 43.40 -7.78 10.81
N ARG A 672 42.69 -6.83 10.21
CA ARG A 672 41.23 -6.88 10.14
C ARG A 672 40.77 -7.96 9.17
N GLU A 673 39.62 -8.55 9.47
CA GLU A 673 38.99 -9.56 8.63
C GLU A 673 38.72 -9.05 7.21
N LEU A 674 39.00 -9.92 6.24
CA LEU A 674 38.60 -9.80 4.85
C LEU A 674 37.45 -10.77 4.59
N HIS A 675 36.45 -10.34 3.84
CA HIS A 675 35.22 -11.09 3.60
C HIS A 675 35.18 -11.57 2.14
N LEU A 676 36.21 -12.30 1.70
CA LEU A 676 36.47 -12.53 0.27
C LEU A 676 35.31 -13.18 -0.48
N GLU A 677 34.78 -14.30 0.04
CA GLU A 677 33.68 -15.01 -0.63
C GLU A 677 32.41 -14.15 -0.69
N LYS A 678 32.01 -13.55 0.44
CA LYS A 678 30.86 -12.61 0.47
C LYS A 678 31.07 -11.40 -0.44
N ALA A 679 32.29 -10.88 -0.54
CA ALA A 679 32.61 -9.78 -1.44
C ALA A 679 32.45 -10.20 -2.89
N LEU A 680 33.03 -11.32 -3.30
CA LEU A 680 32.96 -11.83 -4.67
C LEU A 680 31.52 -12.14 -5.10
N ASP A 681 30.68 -12.66 -4.20
CA ASP A 681 29.24 -12.89 -4.46
C ASP A 681 28.46 -11.62 -4.81
N ASN A 682 28.94 -10.45 -4.35
CA ASN A 682 28.23 -9.19 -4.47
C ASN A 682 28.86 -8.24 -5.49
N LEU A 683 30.06 -8.52 -5.99
CA LEU A 683 30.78 -7.60 -6.88
C LEU A 683 30.12 -7.51 -8.26
N SER A 684 29.91 -6.26 -8.69
CA SER A 684 29.76 -5.92 -10.08
C SER A 684 31.15 -5.75 -10.69
N PHE A 685 31.42 -6.54 -11.71
CA PHE A 685 32.72 -6.62 -12.37
C PHE A 685 32.88 -5.66 -13.56
N SER A 686 31.82 -4.92 -13.90
CA SER A 686 31.81 -3.94 -14.99
C SER A 686 32.45 -2.60 -14.59
N VAL A 687 32.86 -1.83 -15.59
CA VAL A 687 33.36 -0.45 -15.43
C VAL A 687 32.26 0.45 -14.85
N PHE A 688 32.62 1.31 -13.91
CA PHE A 688 31.68 2.24 -13.27
C PHE A 688 31.71 3.63 -13.92
N PRO A 689 30.61 4.11 -14.52
CA PRO A 689 30.53 5.49 -14.98
C PRO A 689 30.31 6.44 -13.78
N CYS A 690 31.26 7.34 -13.48
CA CYS A 690 31.06 8.44 -12.52
C CYS A 690 31.14 9.79 -13.21
N ASP A 691 30.06 10.57 -13.11
CA ASP A 691 30.07 11.99 -13.47
C ASP A 691 30.37 12.92 -12.28
N CYS A 692 30.45 12.34 -11.07
CA CYS A 692 30.94 12.94 -9.83
C CYS A 692 30.41 14.37 -9.58
N LYS A 693 29.12 14.58 -9.86
CA LYS A 693 28.42 15.86 -9.81
C LYS A 693 27.07 15.70 -9.10
N PRO A 694 26.53 16.80 -8.53
CA PRO A 694 25.15 16.82 -8.07
C PRO A 694 24.18 16.42 -9.18
N ALA A 695 23.12 15.70 -8.82
CA ALA A 695 22.11 15.21 -9.76
C ALA A 695 21.20 16.31 -10.35
N GLY A 696 21.13 17.48 -9.72
CA GLY A 696 20.35 18.62 -10.20
C GLY A 696 21.14 19.92 -10.24
N GLU A 697 20.63 20.85 -11.04
CA GLU A 697 21.11 22.23 -11.09
C GLU A 697 20.67 23.02 -9.83
N PRO A 698 21.38 24.08 -9.45
CA PRO A 698 20.95 24.98 -8.38
C PRO A 698 19.62 25.69 -8.74
N GLU A 699 18.73 25.77 -7.75
CA GLU A 699 17.41 26.42 -7.86
C GLU A 699 17.23 27.45 -6.74
N GLU A 700 16.72 28.63 -7.10
CA GLU A 700 16.36 29.67 -6.13
C GLU A 700 14.96 29.43 -5.55
N GLY A 701 14.85 29.57 -4.24
CA GLY A 701 13.62 29.49 -3.45
C GLY A 701 13.38 30.75 -2.63
N LYS A 702 12.40 30.68 -1.71
CA LYS A 702 12.10 31.80 -0.82
C LYS A 702 13.17 31.93 0.27
N GLY A 703 14.22 32.72 -0.02
CA GLY A 703 15.30 33.03 0.92
C GLY A 703 16.41 31.96 1.00
N TYR A 704 16.44 31.03 0.04
CA TYR A 704 17.47 30.01 -0.07
C TYR A 704 17.76 29.65 -1.52
N ALA A 705 18.97 29.15 -1.79
CA ALA A 705 19.27 28.35 -2.97
C ALA A 705 19.28 26.87 -2.56
N ARG A 706 18.75 25.98 -3.40
CA ARG A 706 18.79 24.53 -3.18
C ARG A 706 19.38 23.79 -4.38
N GLN A 707 20.02 22.67 -4.15
CA GLN A 707 20.55 21.81 -5.22
C GLN A 707 20.33 20.34 -4.86
N LEU A 708 19.75 19.57 -5.78
CA LEU A 708 19.62 18.12 -5.62
C LEU A 708 21.02 17.50 -5.72
N LEU A 709 21.49 16.89 -4.63
CA LEU A 709 22.77 16.19 -4.61
C LEU A 709 22.63 14.82 -5.28
N GLY A 710 21.60 14.06 -4.89
CA GLY A 710 21.33 12.74 -5.46
C GLY A 710 19.97 12.19 -5.03
N GLU A 711 19.45 11.28 -5.84
CA GLU A 711 18.18 10.61 -5.65
C GLU A 711 18.27 9.16 -6.12
N CYS A 712 17.69 8.25 -5.35
CA CYS A 712 17.47 6.88 -5.75
C CYS A 712 16.15 6.37 -5.14
N LYS A 713 15.79 5.11 -5.41
CA LYS A 713 14.58 4.49 -4.86
C LYS A 713 14.55 4.40 -3.32
N TYR A 714 15.68 4.64 -2.65
CA TYR A 714 15.82 4.52 -1.19
C TYR A 714 15.87 5.86 -0.46
N PHE A 715 16.38 6.92 -1.10
CA PHE A 715 16.52 8.24 -0.49
C PHE A 715 16.78 9.33 -1.54
N SER A 716 16.49 10.56 -1.16
CA SER A 716 16.86 11.79 -1.86
C SER A 716 17.56 12.74 -0.90
N ALA A 717 18.57 13.46 -1.38
CA ALA A 717 19.37 14.41 -0.61
C ALA A 717 19.49 15.74 -1.34
N THR A 718 19.12 16.83 -0.68
CA THR A 718 19.16 18.19 -1.25
C THR A 718 19.98 19.10 -0.35
N LEU A 719 20.96 19.79 -0.92
CA LEU A 719 21.73 20.84 -0.25
C LEU A 719 20.94 22.15 -0.29
N TYR A 720 20.83 22.82 0.84
CA TYR A 720 20.24 24.14 0.99
C TYR A 720 21.31 25.13 1.44
N THR A 721 21.34 26.30 0.82
CA THR A 721 22.14 27.46 1.22
C THR A 721 21.21 28.60 1.58
N VAL A 722 21.29 29.08 2.81
CA VAL A 722 20.46 30.17 3.35
C VAL A 722 21.38 31.32 3.71
N GLU A 723 21.14 32.52 3.17
CA GLU A 723 21.96 33.70 3.46
C GLU A 723 21.51 34.43 4.74
N LYS A 724 20.20 34.46 5.00
CA LYS A 724 19.63 35.16 6.15
C LYS A 724 18.46 34.41 6.76
N GLU A 725 17.40 34.18 6.01
CA GLU A 725 16.22 33.45 6.48
C GLU A 725 15.57 32.71 5.31
N ALA A 726 14.98 31.56 5.58
CA ALA A 726 14.35 30.70 4.58
C ALA A 726 13.09 30.03 5.13
N GLU A 727 12.09 29.84 4.27
CA GLU A 727 10.89 29.05 4.58
C GLU A 727 10.81 27.82 3.67
N ILE A 728 10.73 26.64 4.28
CA ILE A 728 10.70 25.37 3.57
C ILE A 728 9.40 24.65 3.91
N SER A 729 8.56 24.44 2.91
CA SER A 729 7.33 23.67 3.05
C SER A 729 7.64 22.18 3.04
N LEU A 730 7.16 21.47 4.06
CA LEU A 730 7.21 20.03 4.21
C LEU A 730 5.83 19.43 3.90
N ASP A 731 5.81 18.16 3.49
CA ASP A 731 4.59 17.42 3.16
C ASP A 731 4.48 16.11 3.98
N ASP A 732 3.46 15.31 3.70
CA ASP A 732 3.18 14.03 4.37
C ASP A 732 3.77 12.81 3.65
N THR A 733 4.59 13.03 2.60
CA THR A 733 5.14 11.93 1.80
C THR A 733 6.21 11.14 2.54
N SER A 734 7.07 11.84 3.26
CA SER A 734 8.23 11.28 3.96
C SER A 734 8.66 12.18 5.13
N PHE A 735 9.43 11.64 6.07
CA PHE A 735 10.12 12.43 7.08
C PHE A 735 11.17 13.33 6.43
N SER A 736 11.70 14.29 7.19
CA SER A 736 12.89 15.05 6.79
C SER A 736 14.00 14.90 7.84
N ALA A 737 15.20 14.52 7.39
CA ALA A 737 16.40 14.47 8.20
C ALA A 737 17.34 15.60 7.75
N ILE A 738 17.73 16.48 8.68
CA ILE A 738 18.57 17.64 8.39
C ILE A 738 19.92 17.50 9.08
N VAL A 739 21.01 17.75 8.36
CA VAL A 739 22.36 17.91 8.92
C VAL A 739 22.90 19.27 8.52
N PHE A 740 23.15 20.14 9.49
CA PHE A 740 23.76 21.46 9.25
C PHE A 740 25.26 21.31 9.02
N LEU A 741 25.75 21.71 7.86
CA LEU A 741 27.16 21.57 7.47
C LEU A 741 27.99 22.80 7.83
N GLU A 742 27.38 23.99 7.74
CA GLU A 742 28.00 25.28 8.01
C GLU A 742 27.01 26.23 8.71
N GLY A 743 27.54 27.27 9.37
CA GLY A 743 26.74 28.33 9.97
C GLY A 743 26.16 28.02 11.35
N LYS A 744 25.29 28.93 11.81
CA LYS A 744 24.56 28.83 13.09
C LYS A 744 23.30 29.69 13.02
N GLY A 745 22.27 29.28 13.74
CA GLY A 745 20.98 29.94 13.63
C GLY A 745 19.90 29.31 14.49
N ARG A 746 18.65 29.47 14.05
CA ARG A 746 17.44 28.90 14.64
C ARG A 746 16.63 28.14 13.60
N ILE A 747 16.22 26.95 13.97
CA ILE A 747 15.23 26.13 13.26
C ILE A 747 13.91 26.28 14.01
N GLN A 748 12.84 26.61 13.30
CA GLN A 748 11.53 26.87 13.91
C GLN A 748 10.36 26.37 13.06
N THR A 749 9.34 25.88 13.74
CA THR A 749 7.98 25.67 13.23
C THR A 749 7.03 26.61 13.99
N GLU A 750 5.74 26.54 13.69
CA GLU A 750 4.72 27.29 14.44
C GLU A 750 4.74 26.99 15.95
N LYS A 751 5.08 25.75 16.33
CA LYS A 751 4.96 25.27 17.73
C LYS A 751 6.30 25.16 18.45
N GLN A 752 7.41 25.05 17.72
CA GLN A 752 8.70 24.69 18.29
C GLN A 752 9.84 25.49 17.69
N LYS A 753 10.85 25.81 18.51
CA LYS A 753 12.09 26.48 18.08
C LYS A 753 13.31 25.86 18.78
N SER A 754 14.41 25.73 18.05
CA SER A 754 15.71 25.26 18.59
C SER A 754 16.85 26.04 17.92
N ARG A 755 17.98 26.16 18.62
CA ARG A 755 19.20 26.74 18.05
C ARG A 755 20.03 25.62 17.43
N PHE A 756 20.54 25.87 16.24
CA PHE A 756 21.50 24.99 15.58
C PHE A 756 22.86 25.68 15.41
N LYS A 757 23.90 24.86 15.30
CA LYS A 757 25.23 25.20 14.80
C LYS A 757 25.66 24.14 13.80
N ALA A 758 26.72 24.43 13.03
CA ALA A 758 27.35 23.45 12.16
C ALA A 758 27.66 22.14 12.91
N GLY A 759 27.31 21.01 12.30
CA GLY A 759 27.40 19.66 12.85
C GLY A 759 26.19 19.19 13.64
N ASP A 760 25.15 20.03 13.83
CA ASP A 760 23.89 19.63 14.46
C ASP A 760 22.97 18.92 13.46
N SER A 761 22.22 17.94 13.96
CA SER A 761 21.35 17.08 13.17
C SER A 761 19.93 17.04 13.76
N TYR A 762 18.92 17.01 12.89
CA TYR A 762 17.51 17.04 13.27
C TYR A 762 16.70 16.00 12.51
N PHE A 763 15.71 15.41 13.18
CA PHE A 763 14.67 14.60 12.56
C PHE A 763 13.33 15.31 12.68
N ILE A 764 12.62 15.40 11.56
CA ILE A 764 11.31 16.03 11.43
C ILE A 764 10.32 14.97 10.96
N PRO A 765 9.33 14.57 11.78
CA PRO A 765 8.26 13.68 11.35
C PRO A 765 7.52 14.22 10.13
N ALA A 766 7.05 13.32 9.26
CA ALA A 766 6.24 13.65 8.10
C ALA A 766 4.98 14.43 8.50
N GLY A 767 4.56 15.34 7.63
CA GLY A 767 3.36 16.15 7.82
C GLY A 767 3.51 17.56 7.25
N LYS A 768 2.38 18.13 6.82
CA LYS A 768 2.32 19.48 6.25
C LYS A 768 2.69 20.52 7.30
N LYS A 769 3.88 21.09 7.17
CA LYS A 769 4.45 22.09 8.08
C LYS A 769 5.32 23.06 7.30
N VAL A 770 5.47 24.27 7.82
CA VAL A 770 6.49 25.21 7.34
C VAL A 770 7.65 25.20 8.31
N LEU A 771 8.84 24.90 7.80
CA LEU A 771 10.09 24.96 8.53
C LEU A 771 10.78 26.28 8.18
N ALA A 772 10.88 27.18 9.16
CA ALA A 772 11.65 28.40 9.00
C ALA A 772 13.06 28.22 9.57
N ILE A 773 14.04 28.67 8.79
CA ILE A 773 15.47 28.68 9.14
C ILE A 773 15.90 30.13 9.21
N ASP A 774 16.41 30.56 10.36
CA ASP A 774 16.92 31.92 10.61
C ASP A 774 18.43 31.83 10.91
N GLY A 775 19.24 32.50 10.11
CA GLY A 775 20.70 32.54 10.16
C GLY A 775 21.36 32.02 8.88
N ALA A 776 22.50 32.61 8.53
CA ALA A 776 23.32 32.14 7.41
C ALA A 776 23.83 30.72 7.66
N CYS A 777 23.52 29.78 6.78
CA CYS A 777 23.90 28.37 6.93
C CYS A 777 23.86 27.57 5.62
N GLN A 778 24.54 26.43 5.63
CA GLN A 778 24.34 25.36 4.65
C GLN A 778 23.93 24.08 5.37
N PHE A 779 22.96 23.35 4.84
CA PHE A 779 22.52 22.08 5.39
C PHE A 779 22.02 21.13 4.30
N VAL A 780 22.07 19.84 4.57
CA VAL A 780 21.50 18.82 3.69
C VAL A 780 20.20 18.30 4.31
N LEU A 781 19.13 18.31 3.52
CA LEU A 781 17.85 17.71 3.85
C LEU A 781 17.72 16.39 3.08
N SER A 782 17.55 15.29 3.83
CA SER A 782 17.38 13.94 3.30
C SER A 782 15.99 13.39 3.60
N ARG A 783 15.41 12.64 2.65
CA ARG A 783 14.07 12.02 2.75
C ARG A 783 14.00 10.74 1.90
N ILE A 784 12.89 10.02 1.99
CA ILE A 784 12.52 8.86 1.13
C ILE A 784 11.65 9.30 -0.05
#